data_AF-A0A9W3BWR2-F1
#
_entry.id   AF-A0A9W3BWR2-F1
#
_cell.length_a   1.000
_cell.length_b   1.000
_cell.length_c   1.000
_cell.angle_alpha   90.00
_cell.angle_beta   90.00
_cell.angle_gamma   90.00
#
_symmetry.space_group_name_H-M   'P 1'
#
loop_
_entity.id
_entity.type
_entity.pdbx_description
1 polymer ?
#
loop_
_entity_poly.entity_id
_entity_poly.type
_entity_poly.pdbx_seq_one_letter_code
_entity_poly.pdbx_strand_id
1 'polypeptide(L)'
;MERTNLDNELKLCEAKRVNLGKAFDKLHSQASELLFFTHQWRDLEDYLKSVQGQVEKRFVELESREVEFQNRSVAVDTIGDLEVKAGGLRREIEDKEEVLRVLVEECTVKQRSKASQLGEMMEDLARAKTLRRELDEENERKTRELRLIQDKVVECGKLLETRSLELTKTHGELGLKLEQLGLVKIEFATEMEHLESIQTHNRELEEDIERKRVDLGAVLDKTAGREKQLEVVEDQLASQQKLLETRSLELVSKEKKLQELNLDLDLKEDIAISLDKEMKETCQKMESKAKELEDIKLLTEELTEELASKEKRNREITEAIHKLSKEERYIAEHESAKKELKSLHSILTERDKQVEEGDKQIQHLSNSNKELIRQLKVRQEQFFSGQKSITGLIAEQDSVTKKLRSVKDEFRQCRQNLCNKEKELKSLESTLTKRNKQAEEGEKRIQDLTNSNEELIRQFKVRQEQVCSIEKAVRECTDELEAKRKDCDQVQSKTSDLAVELKSKECHLSSVKKKIQESLEDLQSLEEQKVRLKASLLEQEQGLELKHKELDEKDQKLKATEQELAKWAKDYEVKEKQLSSFCKERNMDQHVALTPVDVHKPTGNSRKRGRYDDDESLSQSLGKENTYNFENLRSLDKFKTDQIWAVYSDCDKGMPRKYGQIKRIDTSPEFKLHVAPLELYRPPNLITHPVSCGRFKLKTGKAEVLATSSFSHEVKAVKSNVNRFEVYPRKGEIWALYKNWNITECADGTEEEDLEIVEVVETKEQSIQAMLLTAKVFSKVLYGRCLESKAGFVDIPKKEVNRFSHQIPAVRRERSATRTGDCEWWELDSKAVLDLNPKRHKSIAIGKMSEA
;
A
#
# COMPACT_ATOMS: atom_id res chain seq x y z
N MET A 1 76.19 -247.48 -38.77
CA MET A 1 74.74 -247.36 -38.44
C MET A 1 74.35 -245.87 -38.38
N GLU A 2 74.56 -245.15 -39.47
CA GLU A 2 74.98 -243.74 -39.46
C GLU A 2 73.84 -242.72 -39.25
N ARG A 3 72.57 -243.15 -39.20
CA ARG A 3 71.43 -242.22 -39.17
C ARG A 3 71.12 -241.64 -37.78
N THR A 4 71.64 -242.22 -36.71
CA THR A 4 71.29 -241.84 -35.32
C THR A 4 72.30 -240.91 -34.64
N ASN A 5 73.42 -240.57 -35.28
CA ASN A 5 74.43 -239.69 -34.68
C ASN A 5 74.28 -238.20 -35.09
N LEU A 6 73.83 -237.91 -36.32
CA LEU A 6 73.63 -236.53 -36.81
C LEU A 6 72.51 -235.77 -36.07
N ASP A 7 71.55 -236.47 -35.47
CA ASP A 7 70.38 -235.88 -34.80
C ASP A 7 70.73 -235.18 -33.47
N ASN A 8 71.79 -235.61 -32.79
CA ASN A 8 72.15 -235.07 -31.47
C ASN A 8 72.95 -233.75 -31.53
N GLU A 9 73.87 -233.60 -32.48
CA GLU A 9 74.65 -232.35 -32.60
C GLU A 9 73.80 -231.18 -33.11
N LEU A 10 72.80 -231.45 -33.97
CA LEU A 10 71.86 -230.43 -34.45
C LEU A 10 71.09 -229.78 -33.29
N LYS A 11 70.61 -230.60 -32.34
CA LYS A 11 69.87 -230.17 -31.14
C LYS A 11 70.71 -229.26 -30.22
N LEU A 12 72.02 -229.49 -30.14
CA LEU A 12 72.91 -228.67 -29.31
C LEU A 12 73.17 -227.27 -29.91
N CYS A 13 73.21 -227.16 -31.24
CA CYS A 13 73.30 -225.85 -31.91
C CYS A 13 72.00 -225.05 -31.75
N GLU A 14 70.83 -225.69 -31.87
CA GLU A 14 69.52 -225.07 -31.65
C GLU A 14 69.38 -224.50 -30.23
N ALA A 15 69.81 -225.25 -29.21
CA ALA A 15 69.79 -224.80 -27.80
C ALA A 15 70.62 -223.52 -27.56
N LYS A 16 71.76 -223.36 -28.25
CA LYS A 16 72.57 -222.13 -28.19
C LYS A 16 71.88 -220.95 -28.89
N ARG A 17 71.20 -221.19 -30.02
CA ARG A 17 70.43 -220.18 -30.77
C ARG A 17 69.30 -219.58 -29.92
N VAL A 18 68.56 -220.42 -29.17
CA VAL A 18 67.45 -219.98 -28.30
C VAL A 18 67.94 -219.11 -27.13
N ASN A 19 69.08 -219.43 -26.53
CA ASN A 19 69.60 -218.64 -25.40
C ASN A 19 70.18 -217.27 -25.83
N LEU A 20 70.60 -217.11 -27.09
CA LEU A 20 70.99 -215.79 -27.61
C LEU A 20 69.78 -214.87 -27.79
N GLY A 21 68.62 -215.41 -28.17
CA GLY A 21 67.35 -214.66 -28.22
C GLY A 21 66.98 -214.05 -26.86
N LYS A 22 67.10 -214.83 -25.77
CA LYS A 22 66.85 -214.36 -24.39
C LYS A 22 67.79 -213.25 -23.91
N ALA A 23 68.95 -213.06 -24.54
CA ALA A 23 69.82 -211.91 -24.29
C ALA A 23 69.33 -210.64 -25.01
N PHE A 24 68.72 -210.79 -26.19
CA PHE A 24 68.15 -209.70 -26.98
C PHE A 24 66.90 -209.12 -26.32
N ASP A 25 65.96 -209.98 -25.91
CA ASP A 25 64.70 -209.58 -25.26
C ASP A 25 64.92 -208.78 -23.95
N LYS A 26 66.02 -209.05 -23.24
CA LYS A 26 66.33 -208.36 -21.98
C LYS A 26 66.92 -206.96 -22.16
N LEU A 27 67.54 -206.66 -23.32
CA LEU A 27 67.94 -205.29 -23.68
C LEU A 27 66.76 -204.47 -24.21
N HIS A 28 65.69 -205.11 -24.67
CA HIS A 28 64.47 -204.43 -25.10
C HIS A 28 63.70 -203.77 -23.92
N SER A 29 63.95 -204.16 -22.66
CA SER A 29 63.19 -203.70 -21.49
C SER A 29 63.73 -202.43 -20.80
N GLN A 30 64.67 -201.68 -21.40
CA GLN A 30 65.24 -200.46 -20.82
C GLN A 30 65.19 -199.23 -21.75
N ALA A 31 64.38 -199.26 -22.81
CA ALA A 31 64.36 -198.24 -23.87
C ALA A 31 63.72 -196.88 -23.49
N SER A 32 63.25 -196.69 -22.25
CA SER A 32 62.41 -195.53 -21.88
C SER A 32 63.16 -194.23 -21.62
N GLU A 33 64.41 -194.28 -21.14
CA GLU A 33 65.14 -193.07 -20.71
C GLU A 33 65.64 -192.21 -21.89
N LEU A 34 65.86 -192.82 -23.06
CA LEU A 34 66.38 -192.14 -24.25
C LEU A 34 65.39 -191.18 -24.92
N LEU A 35 64.08 -191.32 -24.69
CA LEU A 35 63.05 -190.45 -25.29
C LEU A 35 62.92 -189.09 -24.58
N PHE A 36 63.32 -188.99 -23.31
CA PHE A 36 63.23 -187.75 -22.55
C PHE A 36 64.26 -186.71 -23.02
N PHE A 37 65.49 -187.16 -23.31
CA PHE A 37 66.60 -186.29 -23.71
C PHE A 37 66.36 -185.62 -25.08
N THR A 38 65.76 -186.34 -26.03
CA THR A 38 65.43 -185.81 -27.37
C THR A 38 64.37 -184.72 -27.36
N HIS A 39 63.55 -184.62 -26.30
CA HIS A 39 62.57 -183.54 -26.18
C HIS A 39 63.24 -182.25 -25.69
N GLN A 40 64.05 -182.32 -24.64
CA GLN A 40 64.75 -181.16 -24.07
C GLN A 40 65.74 -180.50 -25.05
N TRP A 41 66.37 -181.30 -25.93
CA TRP A 41 67.30 -180.75 -26.92
C TRP A 41 66.61 -179.86 -27.97
N ARG A 42 65.34 -180.14 -28.31
CA ARG A 42 64.58 -179.36 -29.29
C ARG A 42 64.19 -177.99 -28.75
N ASP A 43 63.71 -177.93 -27.51
CA ASP A 43 63.32 -176.68 -26.85
C ASP A 43 64.51 -175.71 -26.76
N LEU A 44 65.72 -176.23 -26.55
CA LEU A 44 66.96 -175.45 -26.51
C LEU A 44 67.35 -174.91 -27.91
N GLU A 45 67.16 -175.69 -28.97
CA GLU A 45 67.48 -175.28 -30.35
C GLU A 45 66.55 -174.16 -30.83
N ASP A 46 65.26 -174.23 -30.50
CA ASP A 46 64.29 -173.20 -30.88
C ASP A 46 64.43 -171.92 -30.03
N TYR A 47 64.87 -172.03 -28.77
CA TYR A 47 65.27 -170.86 -27.97
C TYR A 47 66.45 -170.10 -28.61
N LEU A 48 67.49 -170.81 -29.08
CA LEU A 48 68.65 -170.18 -29.71
C LEU A 48 68.30 -169.45 -31.01
N LYS A 49 67.41 -170.02 -31.85
CA LYS A 49 66.89 -169.34 -33.06
C LYS A 49 66.13 -168.06 -32.73
N SER A 50 65.34 -168.07 -31.64
CA SER A 50 64.60 -166.90 -31.15
C SER A 50 65.56 -165.75 -30.75
N VAL A 51 66.66 -166.07 -30.06
CA VAL A 51 67.67 -165.08 -29.66
C VAL A 51 68.39 -164.49 -30.88
N GLN A 52 68.78 -165.32 -31.86
CA GLN A 52 69.42 -164.84 -33.10
C GLN A 52 68.56 -163.79 -33.82
N GLY A 53 67.27 -164.07 -34.03
CA GLY A 53 66.36 -163.15 -34.72
C GLY A 53 66.12 -161.82 -34.00
N GLN A 54 66.31 -161.75 -32.67
CA GLN A 54 66.27 -160.48 -31.93
C GLN A 54 67.52 -159.63 -32.13
N VAL A 55 68.70 -160.26 -32.26
CA VAL A 55 69.98 -159.56 -32.47
C VAL A 55 70.04 -158.97 -33.88
N GLU A 56 69.67 -159.74 -34.90
CA GLU A 56 69.63 -159.28 -36.30
C GLU A 56 68.70 -158.07 -36.47
N LYS A 57 67.52 -158.09 -35.83
CA LYS A 57 66.57 -156.97 -35.86
C LYS A 57 67.12 -155.70 -35.22
N ARG A 58 67.90 -155.82 -34.14
CA ARG A 58 68.54 -154.67 -33.47
C ARG A 58 69.65 -154.02 -34.29
N PHE A 59 70.28 -154.75 -35.21
CA PHE A 59 71.36 -154.21 -36.04
C PHE A 59 70.81 -153.24 -37.11
N VAL A 60 69.73 -153.63 -37.79
CA VAL A 60 69.04 -152.80 -38.81
C VAL A 60 68.45 -151.51 -38.22
N GLU A 61 67.99 -151.58 -36.96
CA GLU A 61 67.50 -150.42 -36.19
C GLU A 61 68.61 -149.37 -35.93
N LEU A 62 69.87 -149.78 -35.85
CA LEU A 62 71.02 -148.89 -35.62
C LEU A 62 71.54 -148.26 -36.92
N GLU A 63 71.67 -149.03 -38.00
CA GLU A 63 72.08 -148.48 -39.31
C GLU A 63 71.15 -147.36 -39.79
N SER A 64 69.84 -147.53 -39.61
CA SER A 64 68.84 -146.50 -39.96
C SER A 64 69.03 -145.19 -39.19
N ARG A 65 69.57 -145.25 -37.97
CA ARG A 65 69.69 -144.10 -37.06
C ARG A 65 70.97 -143.30 -37.27
N GLU A 66 72.03 -143.94 -37.75
CA GLU A 66 73.28 -143.27 -38.16
C GLU A 66 73.01 -142.31 -39.35
N VAL A 67 72.18 -142.73 -40.31
CA VAL A 67 71.79 -141.93 -41.48
C VAL A 67 70.97 -140.69 -41.10
N GLU A 68 70.12 -140.77 -40.07
CA GLU A 68 69.42 -139.57 -39.54
C GLU A 68 70.41 -138.53 -38.98
N PHE A 69 71.47 -138.97 -38.31
CA PHE A 69 72.43 -138.06 -37.69
C PHE A 69 73.28 -137.30 -38.71
N GLN A 70 73.77 -137.97 -39.77
CA GLN A 70 74.53 -137.28 -40.82
C GLN A 70 73.71 -136.21 -41.54
N ASN A 71 72.44 -136.48 -41.83
CA ASN A 71 71.55 -135.52 -42.49
C ASN A 71 71.28 -134.25 -41.64
N ARG A 72 71.40 -134.32 -40.31
CA ARG A 72 71.28 -133.14 -39.43
C ARG A 72 72.53 -132.25 -39.42
N SER A 73 73.70 -132.74 -39.83
CA SER A 73 74.93 -131.95 -39.85
C SER A 73 74.92 -130.81 -40.88
N VAL A 74 74.07 -130.90 -41.91
CA VAL A 74 74.04 -129.98 -43.06
C VAL A 74 73.21 -128.71 -42.78
N ALA A 75 72.44 -128.67 -41.69
CA ALA A 75 71.52 -127.55 -41.40
C ALA A 75 72.21 -126.29 -40.80
N VAL A 76 73.46 -126.41 -40.34
CA VAL A 76 74.11 -125.41 -39.47
C VAL A 76 74.51 -124.13 -40.21
N ASP A 77 74.82 -124.20 -41.51
CA ASP A 77 75.35 -123.07 -42.30
C ASP A 77 74.33 -121.94 -42.55
N THR A 78 73.06 -122.11 -42.16
CA THR A 78 71.97 -121.16 -42.47
C THR A 78 71.77 -120.02 -41.45
N ILE A 79 72.52 -120.02 -40.34
CA ILE A 79 72.31 -119.07 -39.22
C ILE A 79 72.83 -117.65 -39.55
N GLY A 80 73.94 -117.52 -40.28
CA GLY A 80 74.64 -116.24 -40.47
C GLY A 80 73.83 -115.15 -41.20
N ASP A 81 73.02 -115.52 -42.21
CA ASP A 81 72.23 -114.58 -42.99
C ASP A 81 71.16 -113.84 -42.17
N LEU A 82 70.67 -114.46 -41.09
CA LEU A 82 69.64 -113.87 -40.23
C LEU A 82 70.22 -112.81 -39.29
N GLU A 83 71.45 -113.00 -38.79
CA GLU A 83 72.10 -112.05 -37.89
C GLU A 83 72.44 -110.73 -38.59
N VAL A 84 72.95 -110.80 -39.83
CA VAL A 84 73.22 -109.62 -40.68
C VAL A 84 71.95 -108.81 -40.89
N LYS A 85 70.81 -109.48 -41.16
CA LYS A 85 69.51 -108.84 -41.39
C LYS A 85 68.97 -108.16 -40.14
N ALA A 86 69.11 -108.78 -38.97
CA ALA A 86 68.78 -108.16 -37.68
C ALA A 86 69.69 -106.96 -37.34
N GLY A 87 70.97 -107.02 -37.73
CA GLY A 87 71.93 -105.91 -37.63
C GLY A 87 71.69 -104.76 -38.63
N GLY A 88 70.86 -104.96 -39.66
CA GLY A 88 70.33 -103.89 -40.50
C GLY A 88 69.17 -103.15 -39.81
N LEU A 89 68.16 -103.90 -39.38
CA LEU A 89 66.94 -103.35 -38.77
C LEU A 89 67.21 -102.58 -37.48
N ARG A 90 68.21 -102.97 -36.66
CA ARG A 90 68.59 -102.20 -35.47
C ARG A 90 69.05 -100.78 -35.78
N ARG A 91 69.91 -100.60 -36.78
CA ARG A 91 70.38 -99.27 -37.21
C ARG A 91 69.23 -98.43 -37.77
N GLU A 92 68.34 -99.03 -38.54
CA GLU A 92 67.13 -98.34 -39.06
C GLU A 92 66.16 -97.91 -37.94
N ILE A 93 66.21 -98.56 -36.76
CA ILE A 93 65.48 -98.12 -35.55
C ILE A 93 66.24 -97.00 -34.86
N GLU A 94 67.55 -97.14 -34.62
CA GLU A 94 68.40 -96.11 -34.00
C GLU A 94 68.35 -94.77 -34.78
N ASP A 95 68.46 -94.81 -36.11
CA ASP A 95 68.33 -93.64 -37.00
C ASP A 95 66.95 -92.96 -36.85
N LYS A 96 65.87 -93.75 -36.70
CA LYS A 96 64.50 -93.22 -36.53
C LYS A 96 64.25 -92.69 -35.13
N GLU A 97 64.81 -93.32 -34.10
CA GLU A 97 64.75 -92.81 -32.72
C GLU A 97 65.47 -91.46 -32.61
N GLU A 98 66.61 -91.28 -33.29
CA GLU A 98 67.31 -89.99 -33.30
C GLU A 98 66.54 -88.91 -34.09
N VAL A 99 65.96 -89.25 -35.25
CA VAL A 99 65.05 -88.34 -35.97
C VAL A 99 63.85 -87.93 -35.12
N LEU A 100 63.25 -88.88 -34.37
CA LEU A 100 62.19 -88.58 -33.42
C LEU A 100 62.67 -87.70 -32.25
N ARG A 101 63.87 -87.93 -31.72
CA ARG A 101 64.48 -87.09 -30.67
C ARG A 101 64.64 -85.64 -31.13
N VAL A 102 65.16 -85.44 -32.34
CA VAL A 102 65.32 -84.11 -32.95
C VAL A 102 63.96 -83.44 -33.18
N LEU A 103 62.96 -84.17 -33.71
CA LEU A 103 61.60 -83.63 -33.92
C LEU A 103 60.89 -83.29 -32.61
N VAL A 104 61.12 -84.05 -31.53
CA VAL A 104 60.60 -83.74 -30.19
C VAL A 104 61.24 -82.47 -29.65
N GLU A 105 62.56 -82.32 -29.71
CA GLU A 105 63.21 -81.10 -29.21
C GLU A 105 62.87 -79.86 -30.07
N GLU A 106 62.74 -80.02 -31.39
CA GLU A 106 62.24 -78.95 -32.26
C GLU A 106 60.79 -78.56 -31.88
N CYS A 107 59.94 -79.52 -31.52
CA CYS A 107 58.60 -79.26 -31.00
C CYS A 107 58.61 -78.56 -29.64
N THR A 108 59.45 -78.99 -28.67
CA THR A 108 59.53 -78.33 -27.35
C THR A 108 60.13 -76.92 -27.44
N VAL A 109 61.05 -76.67 -28.38
CA VAL A 109 61.58 -75.33 -28.68
C VAL A 109 60.51 -74.45 -29.33
N LYS A 110 59.76 -74.97 -30.31
CA LYS A 110 58.60 -74.27 -30.91
C LYS A 110 57.51 -73.98 -29.86
N GLN A 111 57.27 -74.89 -28.91
CA GLN A 111 56.34 -74.70 -27.81
C GLN A 111 56.82 -73.63 -26.82
N ARG A 112 58.11 -73.66 -26.43
CA ARG A 112 58.74 -72.62 -25.58
C ARG A 112 58.68 -71.24 -26.24
N SER A 113 58.98 -71.15 -27.54
CA SER A 113 58.88 -69.90 -28.31
C SER A 113 57.45 -69.36 -28.36
N LYS A 114 56.45 -70.20 -28.66
CA LYS A 114 55.03 -69.79 -28.64
C LYS A 114 54.54 -69.39 -27.24
N ALA A 115 55.04 -70.04 -26.19
CA ALA A 115 54.73 -69.68 -24.81
C ALA A 115 55.31 -68.30 -24.42
N SER A 116 56.53 -67.97 -24.87
CA SER A 116 57.13 -66.63 -24.70
C SER A 116 56.28 -65.56 -25.41
N GLN A 117 55.96 -65.79 -26.69
CA GLN A 117 55.12 -64.88 -27.49
C GLN A 117 53.74 -64.66 -26.86
N LEU A 118 53.12 -65.71 -26.31
CA LEU A 118 51.85 -65.60 -25.60
C LEU A 118 52.00 -64.81 -24.28
N GLY A 119 53.12 -64.96 -23.57
CA GLY A 119 53.47 -64.17 -22.39
C GLY A 119 53.63 -62.68 -22.73
N GLU A 120 54.41 -62.35 -23.75
CA GLU A 120 54.60 -61.00 -24.27
C GLU A 120 53.25 -60.36 -24.66
N MET A 121 52.41 -61.08 -25.40
CA MET A 121 51.05 -60.63 -25.75
C MET A 121 50.13 -60.45 -24.53
N MET A 122 50.27 -61.29 -23.48
CA MET A 122 49.52 -61.14 -22.24
C MET A 122 49.98 -59.93 -21.42
N GLU A 123 51.28 -59.63 -21.41
CA GLU A 123 51.80 -58.40 -20.81
C GLU A 123 51.36 -57.15 -21.59
N ASP A 124 51.40 -57.15 -22.92
CA ASP A 124 50.91 -56.03 -23.72
C ASP A 124 49.40 -55.82 -23.54
N LEU A 125 48.62 -56.90 -23.40
CA LEU A 125 47.22 -56.82 -23.03
C LEU A 125 47.02 -56.26 -21.61
N ALA A 126 47.93 -56.53 -20.68
CA ALA A 126 47.90 -55.93 -19.34
C ALA A 126 48.27 -54.44 -19.38
N ARG A 127 49.34 -54.07 -20.10
CA ARG A 127 49.75 -52.67 -20.35
C ARG A 127 48.61 -51.86 -20.99
N ALA A 128 47.97 -52.41 -22.03
CA ALA A 128 46.83 -51.78 -22.70
C ALA A 128 45.59 -51.63 -21.79
N LYS A 129 45.31 -52.60 -20.91
CA LYS A 129 44.23 -52.47 -19.90
C LYS A 129 44.52 -51.35 -18.89
N THR A 130 45.76 -51.22 -18.44
CA THR A 130 46.17 -50.16 -17.51
C THR A 130 46.08 -48.78 -18.15
N LEU A 131 46.60 -48.60 -19.38
CA LEU A 131 46.47 -47.36 -20.15
C LEU A 131 45.00 -47.00 -20.43
N ARG A 132 44.14 -47.99 -20.67
CA ARG A 132 42.69 -47.75 -20.83
C ARG A 132 42.06 -47.22 -19.54
N ARG A 133 42.35 -47.82 -18.38
CA ARG A 133 41.87 -47.34 -17.07
C ARG A 133 42.30 -45.89 -16.83
N GLU A 134 43.55 -45.55 -17.15
CA GLU A 134 44.08 -44.19 -17.00
C GLU A 134 43.39 -43.19 -17.93
N LEU A 135 43.09 -43.59 -19.16
CA LEU A 135 42.30 -42.78 -20.11
C LEU A 135 40.84 -42.62 -19.65
N ASP A 136 40.22 -43.66 -19.08
CA ASP A 136 38.87 -43.60 -18.54
C ASP A 136 38.82 -42.67 -17.29
N GLU A 137 39.81 -42.73 -16.40
CA GLU A 137 39.98 -41.80 -15.25
C GLU A 137 40.26 -40.34 -15.69
N GLU A 138 41.00 -40.15 -16.78
CA GLU A 138 41.24 -38.85 -17.44
C GLU A 138 39.94 -38.27 -18.02
N ASN A 139 39.15 -39.11 -18.70
CA ASN A 139 37.85 -38.75 -19.27
C ASN A 139 36.85 -38.38 -18.16
N GLU A 140 36.82 -39.10 -17.04
CA GLU A 140 36.00 -38.72 -15.89
C GLU A 140 36.43 -37.36 -15.29
N ARG A 141 37.75 -37.09 -15.21
CA ARG A 141 38.25 -35.82 -14.68
C ARG A 141 37.83 -34.66 -15.57
N LYS A 142 38.03 -34.76 -16.89
CA LYS A 142 37.57 -33.78 -17.88
C LYS A 142 36.05 -33.62 -17.89
N THR A 143 35.29 -34.69 -17.67
CA THR A 143 33.83 -34.62 -17.56
C THR A 143 33.39 -33.84 -16.31
N ARG A 144 34.11 -33.99 -15.19
CA ARG A 144 33.88 -33.20 -13.96
C ARG A 144 34.28 -31.73 -14.14
N GLU A 145 35.39 -31.45 -14.81
CA GLU A 145 35.84 -30.09 -15.12
C GLU A 145 34.89 -29.36 -16.08
N LEU A 146 34.42 -30.03 -17.15
CA LEU A 146 33.42 -29.49 -18.08
C LEU A 146 32.10 -29.17 -17.38
N ARG A 147 31.66 -30.01 -16.43
CA ARG A 147 30.46 -29.73 -15.62
C ARG A 147 30.66 -28.47 -14.77
N LEU A 148 31.78 -28.34 -14.08
CA LEU A 148 32.11 -27.15 -13.28
C LEU A 148 32.20 -25.87 -14.13
N ILE A 149 32.69 -25.97 -15.38
CA ILE A 149 32.67 -24.86 -16.34
C ILE A 149 31.24 -24.52 -16.76
N GLN A 150 30.40 -25.53 -17.04
CA GLN A 150 29.00 -25.33 -17.40
C GLN A 150 28.19 -24.68 -16.26
N ASP A 151 28.39 -25.11 -15.01
CA ASP A 151 27.77 -24.52 -13.82
C ASP A 151 28.16 -23.04 -13.68
N LYS A 152 29.46 -22.71 -13.88
CA LYS A 152 29.95 -21.32 -13.88
C LYS A 152 29.41 -20.48 -15.05
N VAL A 153 29.20 -21.06 -16.23
CA VAL A 153 28.57 -20.36 -17.36
C VAL A 153 27.10 -20.04 -17.04
N VAL A 154 26.38 -20.93 -16.37
CA VAL A 154 25.01 -20.67 -15.88
C VAL A 154 25.00 -19.59 -14.79
N GLU A 155 25.97 -19.58 -13.88
CA GLU A 155 26.15 -18.51 -12.89
C GLU A 155 26.44 -17.16 -13.54
N CYS A 156 27.36 -17.11 -14.51
CA CYS A 156 27.66 -15.89 -15.29
C CYS A 156 26.44 -15.40 -16.08
N GLY A 157 25.62 -16.31 -16.62
CA GLY A 157 24.35 -15.98 -17.28
C GLY A 157 23.39 -15.24 -16.34
N LYS A 158 23.17 -15.77 -15.13
CA LYS A 158 22.33 -15.14 -14.09
C LYS A 158 22.86 -13.77 -13.65
N LEU A 159 24.19 -13.62 -13.51
CA LEU A 159 24.83 -12.34 -13.18
C LEU A 159 24.71 -11.31 -14.32
N LEU A 160 24.70 -11.74 -15.57
CA LEU A 160 24.52 -10.86 -16.73
C LEU A 160 23.04 -10.46 -16.90
N GLU A 161 22.11 -11.38 -16.64
CA GLU A 161 20.66 -11.14 -16.67
C GLU A 161 20.21 -10.17 -15.56
N THR A 162 20.67 -10.38 -14.31
CA THR A 162 20.42 -9.44 -13.20
C THR A 162 20.99 -8.05 -13.48
N ARG A 163 22.23 -7.95 -13.98
CA ARG A 163 22.83 -6.67 -14.37
C ARG A 163 22.11 -6.00 -15.55
N SER A 164 21.52 -6.78 -16.47
CA SER A 164 20.67 -6.26 -17.54
C SER A 164 19.34 -5.72 -17.00
N LEU A 165 18.79 -6.32 -15.94
CA LEU A 165 17.60 -5.83 -15.24
C LEU A 165 17.89 -4.52 -14.48
N GLU A 166 19.05 -4.41 -13.83
CA GLU A 166 19.52 -3.16 -13.22
C GLU A 166 19.74 -2.05 -14.27
N LEU A 167 20.30 -2.38 -15.44
CA LEU A 167 20.52 -1.43 -16.52
C LEU A 167 19.21 -0.92 -17.14
N THR A 168 18.23 -1.80 -17.36
CA THR A 168 16.90 -1.39 -17.85
C THR A 168 16.13 -0.57 -16.81
N LYS A 169 16.23 -0.91 -15.51
CA LYS A 169 15.67 -0.11 -14.41
C LYS A 169 16.27 1.31 -14.37
N THR A 170 17.60 1.42 -14.38
CA THR A 170 18.29 2.72 -14.35
C THR A 170 18.06 3.55 -15.62
N HIS A 171 17.91 2.90 -16.79
CA HIS A 171 17.48 3.58 -18.02
C HIS A 171 16.04 4.13 -17.91
N GLY A 172 15.10 3.38 -17.31
CA GLY A 172 13.75 3.87 -17.03
C GLY A 172 13.72 5.03 -16.04
N GLU A 173 14.54 4.97 -14.97
CA GLU A 173 14.70 6.07 -14.01
C GLU A 173 15.27 7.34 -14.68
N LEU A 174 16.21 7.19 -15.63
CA LEU A 174 16.71 8.30 -16.45
C LEU A 174 15.65 8.86 -17.41
N GLY A 175 14.81 8.01 -18.00
CA GLY A 175 13.67 8.44 -18.83
C GLY A 175 12.69 9.33 -18.05
N LEU A 176 12.25 8.86 -16.88
CA LEU A 176 11.39 9.63 -15.97
C LEU A 176 12.04 10.95 -15.51
N LYS A 177 13.37 10.98 -15.36
CA LYS A 177 14.11 12.22 -15.05
C LYS A 177 14.18 13.19 -16.23
N LEU A 178 14.25 12.69 -17.46
CA LEU A 178 14.23 13.50 -18.67
C LEU A 178 12.83 14.10 -18.94
N GLU A 179 11.77 13.35 -18.65
CA GLU A 179 10.38 13.86 -18.65
C GLU A 179 10.17 14.94 -17.58
N GLN A 180 10.65 14.72 -16.35
CA GLN A 180 10.61 15.74 -15.27
C GLN A 180 11.36 17.01 -15.68
N LEU A 181 12.52 16.90 -16.33
CA LEU A 181 13.26 18.04 -16.86
C LEU A 181 12.48 18.76 -17.99
N GLY A 182 11.74 18.02 -18.80
CA GLY A 182 10.83 18.55 -19.81
C GLY A 182 9.69 19.38 -19.22
N LEU A 183 9.07 18.91 -18.14
CA LEU A 183 8.03 19.66 -17.41
C LEU A 183 8.58 20.97 -16.81
N VAL A 184 9.70 20.91 -16.10
CA VAL A 184 10.36 22.10 -15.52
C VAL A 184 10.75 23.12 -16.61
N LYS A 185 11.15 22.65 -17.80
CA LYS A 185 11.43 23.53 -18.94
C LYS A 185 10.18 24.23 -19.49
N ILE A 186 9.01 23.58 -19.45
CA ILE A 186 7.72 24.19 -19.82
C ILE A 186 7.29 25.20 -18.76
N GLU A 187 7.42 24.87 -17.48
CA GLU A 187 7.13 25.78 -16.36
C GLU A 187 7.96 27.07 -16.48
N PHE A 188 9.28 26.94 -16.64
CA PHE A 188 10.19 28.09 -16.82
C PHE A 188 9.85 28.94 -18.06
N ALA A 189 9.41 28.31 -19.16
CA ALA A 189 8.94 29.05 -20.34
C ALA A 189 7.66 29.85 -20.04
N THR A 190 6.71 29.29 -19.28
CA THR A 190 5.50 30.03 -18.86
C THR A 190 5.79 31.13 -17.84
N GLU A 191 6.81 30.98 -16.98
CA GLU A 191 7.28 32.07 -16.11
C GLU A 191 7.93 33.20 -16.92
N MET A 192 8.69 32.89 -17.98
CA MET A 192 9.21 33.89 -18.92
C MET A 192 8.08 34.66 -19.64
N GLU A 193 7.08 33.97 -20.20
CA GLU A 193 5.91 34.63 -20.82
C GLU A 193 5.17 35.54 -19.82
N HIS A 194 5.04 35.11 -18.55
CA HIS A 194 4.43 35.91 -17.50
C HIS A 194 5.28 37.13 -17.11
N LEU A 195 6.62 37.01 -17.12
CA LEU A 195 7.53 38.13 -16.90
C LEU A 195 7.48 39.16 -18.02
N GLU A 196 7.44 38.74 -19.29
CA GLU A 196 7.23 39.64 -20.43
C GLU A 196 5.87 40.35 -20.31
N SER A 197 4.80 39.63 -19.95
CA SER A 197 3.47 40.23 -19.74
C SER A 197 3.43 41.23 -18.56
N ILE A 198 4.25 41.06 -17.52
CA ILE A 198 4.41 42.06 -16.45
C ILE A 198 5.17 43.28 -16.99
N GLN A 199 6.24 43.08 -17.76
CA GLN A 199 7.03 44.18 -18.33
C GLN A 199 6.21 45.03 -19.30
N THR A 200 5.37 44.44 -20.14
CA THR A 200 4.47 45.21 -21.03
C THR A 200 3.47 46.03 -20.24
N HIS A 201 2.86 45.44 -19.19
CA HIS A 201 1.88 46.17 -18.37
C HIS A 201 2.51 47.28 -17.53
N ASN A 202 3.73 47.09 -17.02
CA ASN A 202 4.47 48.15 -16.33
C ASN A 202 4.76 49.33 -17.26
N ARG A 203 5.16 49.07 -18.51
CA ARG A 203 5.34 50.13 -19.53
C ARG A 203 4.03 50.87 -19.83
N GLU A 204 2.91 50.15 -19.96
CA GLU A 204 1.59 50.78 -20.12
C GLU A 204 1.24 51.69 -18.94
N LEU A 205 1.54 51.26 -17.70
CA LEU A 205 1.32 52.07 -16.49
C LEU A 205 2.24 53.30 -16.44
N GLU A 206 3.51 53.19 -16.87
CA GLU A 206 4.43 54.33 -16.97
C GLU A 206 3.94 55.36 -18.01
N GLU A 207 3.52 54.91 -19.19
CA GLU A 207 2.89 55.77 -20.21
C GLU A 207 1.61 56.44 -19.68
N ASP A 208 0.81 55.73 -18.89
CA ASP A 208 -0.43 56.26 -18.31
C ASP A 208 -0.19 57.23 -17.14
N ILE A 209 0.88 57.04 -16.37
CA ILE A 209 1.36 57.99 -15.36
C ILE A 209 1.87 59.27 -16.04
N GLU A 210 2.62 59.16 -17.14
CA GLU A 210 3.14 60.33 -17.85
C GLU A 210 2.02 61.14 -18.52
N ARG A 211 1.03 60.47 -19.14
CA ARG A 211 -0.20 61.14 -19.62
C ARG A 211 -0.88 61.95 -18.51
N LYS A 212 -1.07 61.34 -17.33
CA LYS A 212 -1.67 62.02 -16.16
C LYS A 212 -0.80 63.16 -15.62
N ARG A 213 0.53 63.08 -15.74
CA ARG A 213 1.46 64.15 -15.37
C ARG A 213 1.29 65.38 -16.28
N VAL A 214 1.17 65.16 -17.59
CA VAL A 214 0.91 66.21 -18.58
C VAL A 214 -0.47 66.85 -18.36
N ASP A 215 -1.52 66.04 -18.15
CA ASP A 215 -2.86 66.54 -17.84
C ASP A 215 -2.87 67.38 -16.55
N LEU A 216 -2.16 66.95 -15.50
CA LEU A 216 -2.03 67.69 -14.25
C LEU A 216 -1.32 69.03 -14.44
N GLY A 217 -0.22 69.08 -15.22
CA GLY A 217 0.44 70.33 -15.60
C GLY A 217 -0.51 71.29 -16.33
N ALA A 218 -1.25 70.78 -17.32
CA ALA A 218 -2.25 71.55 -18.05
C ALA A 218 -3.48 71.95 -17.21
N VAL A 219 -3.67 71.39 -16.01
CA VAL A 219 -4.63 71.88 -15.01
C VAL A 219 -4.00 72.97 -14.14
N LEU A 220 -2.75 72.78 -13.69
CA LEU A 220 -2.01 73.76 -12.88
C LEU A 220 -1.87 75.11 -13.59
N ASP A 221 -1.52 75.11 -14.88
CA ASP A 221 -1.45 76.32 -15.71
C ASP A 221 -2.81 77.04 -15.80
N LYS A 222 -3.92 76.29 -15.87
CA LYS A 222 -5.27 76.85 -15.90
C LYS A 222 -5.71 77.40 -14.55
N THR A 223 -5.25 76.83 -13.43
CA THR A 223 -5.46 77.43 -12.10
C THR A 223 -4.65 78.71 -11.94
N ALA A 224 -3.36 78.73 -12.28
CA ALA A 224 -2.54 79.95 -12.23
C ALA A 224 -3.08 81.06 -13.17
N GLY A 225 -3.64 80.68 -14.33
CA GLY A 225 -4.35 81.60 -15.23
C GLY A 225 -5.64 82.19 -14.64
N ARG A 226 -6.36 81.43 -13.80
CA ARG A 226 -7.56 81.90 -13.08
C ARG A 226 -7.21 82.73 -11.84
N GLU A 227 -6.11 82.39 -11.17
CA GLU A 227 -5.59 83.09 -9.99
C GLU A 227 -5.24 84.54 -10.36
N LYS A 228 -4.54 84.75 -11.49
CA LYS A 228 -4.30 86.07 -12.08
C LYS A 228 -5.57 86.80 -12.54
N GLN A 229 -6.63 86.08 -12.92
CA GLN A 229 -7.93 86.70 -13.22
C GLN A 229 -8.66 87.13 -11.95
N LEU A 230 -8.49 86.41 -10.84
CA LEU A 230 -9.05 86.77 -9.54
C LEU A 230 -8.35 88.02 -8.98
N GLU A 231 -7.02 88.07 -9.01
CA GLU A 231 -6.19 89.22 -8.63
C GLU A 231 -6.66 90.52 -9.33
N VAL A 232 -6.88 90.47 -10.66
CA VAL A 232 -7.41 91.61 -11.44
C VAL A 232 -8.85 91.99 -11.05
N VAL A 233 -9.68 91.03 -10.60
CA VAL A 233 -11.04 91.31 -10.12
C VAL A 233 -11.03 91.90 -8.71
N GLU A 234 -10.10 91.50 -7.85
CA GLU A 234 -9.90 92.05 -6.51
C GLU A 234 -9.41 93.51 -6.58
N ASP A 235 -8.46 93.82 -7.47
CA ASP A 235 -8.04 95.20 -7.79
C ASP A 235 -9.22 96.06 -8.30
N GLN A 236 -10.04 95.50 -9.20
CA GLN A 236 -11.23 96.19 -9.69
C GLN A 236 -12.24 96.46 -8.56
N LEU A 237 -12.48 95.48 -7.69
CA LEU A 237 -13.39 95.62 -6.54
C LEU A 237 -12.88 96.69 -5.56
N ALA A 238 -11.59 96.68 -5.22
CA ALA A 238 -10.97 97.70 -4.39
C ALA A 238 -11.10 99.12 -4.98
N SER A 239 -10.93 99.26 -6.31
CA SER A 239 -11.12 100.55 -7.00
C SER A 239 -12.57 101.04 -6.96
N GLN A 240 -13.56 100.15 -7.11
CA GLN A 240 -14.98 100.46 -7.01
C GLN A 240 -15.38 100.82 -5.57
N GLN A 241 -14.83 100.12 -4.58
CA GLN A 241 -15.11 100.36 -3.17
C GLN A 241 -14.62 101.76 -2.74
N LYS A 242 -13.40 102.15 -3.15
CA LYS A 242 -12.85 103.49 -2.93
C LYS A 242 -13.66 104.59 -3.64
N LEU A 243 -14.18 104.32 -4.84
CA LEU A 243 -15.06 105.25 -5.56
C LEU A 243 -16.41 105.42 -4.84
N LEU A 244 -16.99 104.33 -4.34
CA LEU A 244 -18.25 104.33 -3.58
C LEU A 244 -18.11 105.13 -2.27
N GLU A 245 -17.00 104.92 -1.55
CA GLU A 245 -16.66 105.63 -0.31
C GLU A 245 -16.50 107.15 -0.55
N THR A 246 -15.77 107.53 -1.61
CA THR A 246 -15.64 108.93 -2.04
C THR A 246 -17.00 109.55 -2.35
N ARG A 247 -17.86 108.82 -3.08
CA ARG A 247 -19.21 109.27 -3.44
C ARG A 247 -20.18 109.34 -2.24
N SER A 248 -19.96 108.51 -1.22
CA SER A 248 -20.68 108.58 0.06
C SER A 248 -20.35 109.87 0.81
N LEU A 249 -19.07 110.23 0.90
CA LEU A 249 -18.63 111.50 1.51
C LEU A 249 -19.20 112.73 0.76
N GLU A 250 -19.24 112.69 -0.58
CA GLU A 250 -19.93 113.73 -1.37
C GLU A 250 -21.43 113.84 -1.04
N LEU A 251 -22.13 112.70 -0.89
CA LEU A 251 -23.56 112.69 -0.56
C LEU A 251 -23.79 113.28 0.83
N VAL A 252 -23.00 112.92 1.84
CA VAL A 252 -23.06 113.51 3.19
C VAL A 252 -22.79 115.03 3.14
N SER A 253 -21.86 115.49 2.29
CA SER A 253 -21.63 116.93 2.11
C SER A 253 -22.80 117.66 1.42
N LYS A 254 -23.54 116.99 0.53
CA LYS A 254 -24.73 117.55 -0.15
C LYS A 254 -25.95 117.55 0.78
N GLU A 255 -26.14 116.49 1.54
CA GLU A 255 -27.15 116.35 2.60
C GLU A 255 -27.06 117.51 3.61
N LYS A 256 -25.85 117.79 4.14
CA LYS A 256 -25.66 118.92 5.06
C LYS A 256 -26.03 120.27 4.43
N LYS A 257 -25.71 120.48 3.15
CA LYS A 257 -26.06 121.72 2.43
C LYS A 257 -27.57 121.86 2.19
N LEU A 258 -28.28 120.75 2.00
CA LEU A 258 -29.75 120.75 1.93
C LEU A 258 -30.37 121.08 3.29
N GLN A 259 -29.81 120.57 4.39
CA GLN A 259 -30.25 120.92 5.75
C GLN A 259 -30.00 122.41 6.07
N GLU A 260 -28.85 122.96 5.66
CA GLU A 260 -28.53 124.39 5.76
C GLU A 260 -29.51 125.26 4.94
N LEU A 261 -29.90 124.82 3.73
CA LEU A 261 -30.87 125.51 2.88
C LEU A 261 -32.32 125.40 3.38
N ASN A 262 -32.71 124.27 3.97
CA ASN A 262 -34.04 124.13 4.56
C ASN A 262 -34.21 125.14 5.71
N LEU A 263 -33.19 125.28 6.56
CA LEU A 263 -33.23 126.21 7.68
C LEU A 263 -33.36 127.69 7.26
N ASP A 264 -32.76 128.10 6.12
CA ASP A 264 -33.00 129.44 5.57
C ASP A 264 -34.42 129.57 4.99
N LEU A 265 -34.97 128.52 4.38
CA LEU A 265 -36.33 128.50 3.84
C LEU A 265 -37.38 128.57 4.95
N ASP A 266 -37.22 127.81 6.03
CA ASP A 266 -38.05 127.87 7.24
C ASP A 266 -38.07 129.32 7.79
N LEU A 267 -36.90 129.97 7.86
CA LEU A 267 -36.77 131.38 8.26
C LEU A 267 -37.40 132.36 7.26
N LYS A 268 -37.45 132.05 5.94
CA LYS A 268 -38.21 132.88 4.97
C LYS A 268 -39.72 132.72 5.16
N GLU A 269 -40.19 131.53 5.50
CA GLU A 269 -41.60 131.25 5.73
C GLU A 269 -42.11 131.98 6.99
N ASP A 270 -41.36 131.96 8.10
CA ASP A 270 -41.64 132.78 9.29
C ASP A 270 -41.73 134.28 8.97
N ILE A 271 -40.79 134.80 8.15
CA ILE A 271 -40.81 136.21 7.71
C ILE A 271 -42.04 136.50 6.84
N ALA A 272 -42.42 135.59 5.93
CA ALA A 272 -43.59 135.74 5.08
C ALA A 272 -44.90 135.72 5.89
N ILE A 273 -45.00 134.86 6.91
CA ILE A 273 -46.13 134.80 7.86
C ILE A 273 -46.23 136.11 8.66
N SER A 274 -45.09 136.67 9.10
CA SER A 274 -45.07 137.98 9.77
C SER A 274 -45.55 139.11 8.86
N LEU A 275 -45.12 139.12 7.59
CA LEU A 275 -45.52 140.13 6.61
C LEU A 275 -46.99 140.02 6.20
N ASP A 276 -47.56 138.81 6.04
CA ASP A 276 -49.01 138.64 5.81
C ASP A 276 -49.82 139.19 6.99
N LYS A 277 -49.37 138.91 8.22
CA LYS A 277 -50.01 139.45 9.44
C LYS A 277 -49.99 140.98 9.47
N GLU A 278 -48.85 141.61 9.23
CA GLU A 278 -48.74 143.07 9.16
C GLU A 278 -49.64 143.65 8.06
N MET A 279 -49.60 143.07 6.86
CA MET A 279 -50.41 143.50 5.72
C MET A 279 -51.91 143.40 6.03
N LYS A 280 -52.34 142.33 6.70
CA LYS A 280 -53.73 142.13 7.18
C LYS A 280 -54.15 143.16 8.22
N GLU A 281 -53.26 143.52 9.16
CA GLU A 281 -53.47 144.63 10.11
C GLU A 281 -53.56 146.00 9.39
N THR A 282 -52.85 146.20 8.27
CA THR A 282 -53.00 147.43 7.47
C THR A 282 -54.32 147.49 6.70
N CYS A 283 -54.80 146.36 6.15
CA CYS A 283 -56.11 146.29 5.48
C CYS A 283 -57.25 146.67 6.43
N GLN A 284 -57.23 146.15 7.67
CA GLN A 284 -58.23 146.51 8.70
C GLN A 284 -58.24 148.00 9.05
N LYS A 285 -57.06 148.67 9.04
CA LYS A 285 -56.95 150.13 9.22
C LYS A 285 -57.44 150.93 8.02
N MET A 286 -57.41 150.38 6.81
CA MET A 286 -58.04 151.00 5.63
C MET A 286 -59.56 150.85 5.67
N GLU A 287 -60.06 149.67 6.08
CA GLU A 287 -61.51 149.43 6.26
C GLU A 287 -62.14 150.31 7.35
N SER A 288 -61.44 150.63 8.44
CA SER A 288 -61.95 151.57 9.45
C SER A 288 -62.05 152.99 8.89
N LYS A 289 -61.01 153.46 8.18
CA LYS A 289 -61.01 154.78 7.52
C LYS A 289 -62.04 154.91 6.39
N ALA A 290 -62.36 153.80 5.71
CA ALA A 290 -63.43 153.79 4.72
C ALA A 290 -64.81 154.04 5.35
N LYS A 291 -65.03 153.62 6.60
CA LYS A 291 -66.27 153.92 7.35
C LYS A 291 -66.30 155.37 7.83
N GLU A 292 -65.18 155.88 8.38
CA GLU A 292 -65.04 157.30 8.77
C GLU A 292 -65.39 158.26 7.60
N LEU A 293 -65.04 157.89 6.35
CA LEU A 293 -65.40 158.66 5.16
C LEU A 293 -66.89 158.61 4.78
N GLU A 294 -67.58 157.50 5.03
CA GLU A 294 -69.02 157.37 4.76
C GLU A 294 -69.86 158.09 5.85
N ASP A 295 -69.37 158.15 7.10
CA ASP A 295 -69.98 158.95 8.17
C ASP A 295 -69.84 160.47 7.89
N ILE A 296 -68.69 160.93 7.37
CA ILE A 296 -68.49 162.32 6.94
C ILE A 296 -69.43 162.70 5.79
N LYS A 297 -69.69 161.77 4.88
CA LYS A 297 -70.55 161.97 3.70
C LYS A 297 -72.01 162.23 4.09
N LEU A 298 -72.54 161.52 5.09
CA LEU A 298 -73.88 161.77 5.65
C LEU A 298 -74.02 163.19 6.24
N LEU A 299 -72.98 163.68 6.93
CA LEU A 299 -72.95 165.05 7.48
C LEU A 299 -72.95 166.14 6.39
N THR A 300 -72.33 165.89 5.22
CA THR A 300 -72.46 166.82 4.09
C THR A 300 -73.88 166.88 3.52
N GLU A 301 -74.62 165.78 3.54
CA GLU A 301 -75.97 165.70 2.97
C GLU A 301 -76.97 166.50 3.84
N GLU A 302 -76.88 166.37 5.17
CA GLU A 302 -77.63 167.18 6.15
C GLU A 302 -77.37 168.70 5.99
N LEU A 303 -76.11 169.10 5.73
CA LEU A 303 -75.76 170.50 5.50
C LEU A 303 -76.28 171.06 4.16
N THR A 304 -76.56 170.22 3.16
CA THR A 304 -77.14 170.69 1.88
C THR A 304 -78.62 171.06 1.97
N GLU A 305 -79.41 170.40 2.84
CA GLU A 305 -80.81 170.77 3.05
C GLU A 305 -80.96 172.10 3.81
N GLU A 306 -80.07 172.39 4.76
CA GLU A 306 -80.12 173.67 5.52
C GLU A 306 -79.78 174.88 4.64
N LEU A 307 -79.00 174.69 3.57
CA LEU A 307 -78.66 175.74 2.60
C LEU A 307 -79.87 176.11 1.71
N ALA A 308 -80.58 175.11 1.19
CA ALA A 308 -81.76 175.30 0.34
C ALA A 308 -82.88 176.11 1.03
N SER A 309 -82.99 175.99 2.36
CA SER A 309 -83.88 176.79 3.20
C SER A 309 -83.59 178.30 3.14
N LYS A 310 -82.30 178.68 3.15
CA LYS A 310 -81.85 180.09 3.15
C LYS A 310 -81.94 180.71 1.74
N GLU A 311 -81.67 179.95 0.68
CA GLU A 311 -81.75 180.42 -0.72
C GLU A 311 -83.15 180.85 -1.18
N LYS A 312 -84.21 180.41 -0.49
CA LYS A 312 -85.58 180.83 -0.81
C LYS A 312 -85.84 182.29 -0.44
N ARG A 313 -85.13 182.85 0.55
CA ARG A 313 -85.34 184.23 1.03
C ARG A 313 -84.58 185.31 0.25
N ASN A 314 -83.50 184.96 -0.44
CA ASN A 314 -82.67 185.93 -1.17
C ASN A 314 -83.15 186.22 -2.61
N ARG A 315 -84.03 185.38 -3.17
CA ARG A 315 -84.50 185.52 -4.56
C ARG A 315 -85.46 186.69 -4.75
N GLU A 316 -86.28 187.02 -3.75
CA GLU A 316 -87.25 188.14 -3.77
C GLU A 316 -86.58 189.53 -3.88
N ILE A 317 -85.27 189.64 -3.65
CA ILE A 317 -84.49 190.89 -3.77
C ILE A 317 -83.68 190.96 -5.08
N THR A 318 -83.43 189.81 -5.73
CA THR A 318 -82.58 189.74 -6.93
C THR A 318 -83.34 190.05 -8.23
N GLU A 319 -84.68 190.11 -8.17
CA GLU A 319 -85.56 190.35 -9.32
C GLU A 319 -85.46 191.78 -9.92
N ALA A 320 -84.66 192.67 -9.31
CA ALA A 320 -84.57 194.09 -9.67
C ALA A 320 -83.34 194.52 -10.49
N ILE A 321 -82.19 193.81 -10.45
CA ILE A 321 -80.91 194.37 -10.94
C ILE A 321 -80.02 193.40 -11.76
N HIS A 322 -80.55 192.75 -12.81
CA HIS A 322 -79.93 192.83 -14.14
C HIS A 322 -80.84 192.40 -15.30
N LYS A 323 -81.70 193.31 -15.77
CA LYS A 323 -82.51 193.14 -16.99
C LYS A 323 -81.77 193.63 -18.25
N LEU A 324 -80.51 193.23 -18.44
CA LEU A 324 -79.63 193.67 -19.55
C LEU A 324 -78.67 192.54 -19.99
N SER A 325 -78.53 192.36 -21.31
CA SER A 325 -77.76 191.32 -22.04
C SER A 325 -78.08 189.86 -21.63
N LYS A 326 -78.76 189.03 -22.42
CA LYS A 326 -79.10 189.00 -23.87
C LYS A 326 -77.93 188.61 -24.81
N GLU A 327 -77.95 187.33 -25.18
CA GLU A 327 -77.64 186.72 -26.50
C GLU A 327 -76.21 186.32 -26.94
N GLU A 328 -76.21 185.33 -27.85
CA GLU A 328 -75.15 184.83 -28.77
C GLU A 328 -74.10 183.82 -28.24
N ARG A 329 -73.60 182.81 -28.98
CA ARG A 329 -73.95 181.93 -30.16
C ARG A 329 -72.76 180.92 -30.31
N TYR A 330 -72.64 179.86 -31.11
CA TYR A 330 -73.38 179.02 -32.09
C TYR A 330 -72.59 177.65 -32.18
N ILE A 331 -72.59 176.65 -33.09
CA ILE A 331 -73.23 176.14 -34.34
C ILE A 331 -72.82 174.63 -34.44
N ALA A 332 -73.30 173.72 -35.30
CA ALA A 332 -74.64 173.30 -35.76
C ALA A 332 -74.49 172.07 -36.71
N GLU A 333 -75.58 171.30 -36.92
CA GLU A 333 -75.87 170.48 -38.14
C GLU A 333 -74.96 169.26 -38.50
N HIS A 334 -75.39 168.28 -39.34
CA HIS A 334 -76.62 168.09 -40.13
C HIS A 334 -77.10 166.60 -40.19
N GLU A 335 -78.34 166.35 -40.60
CA GLU A 335 -78.87 164.99 -40.90
C GLU A 335 -78.26 164.35 -42.16
N SER A 336 -77.99 163.04 -42.12
CA SER A 336 -77.81 162.16 -43.32
C SER A 336 -77.96 160.63 -43.08
N ALA A 337 -77.99 160.17 -41.82
CA ALA A 337 -77.65 158.79 -41.44
C ALA A 337 -78.80 157.73 -41.47
N LYS A 338 -79.71 157.73 -42.46
CA LYS A 338 -80.87 156.80 -42.47
C LYS A 338 -81.05 155.91 -43.71
N LYS A 339 -80.17 156.00 -44.73
CA LYS A 339 -80.28 155.18 -45.97
C LYS A 339 -79.30 154.00 -46.06
N GLU A 340 -78.14 154.09 -45.43
CA GLU A 340 -77.06 153.09 -45.58
C GLU A 340 -77.26 151.83 -44.71
N LEU A 341 -77.86 152.00 -43.53
CA LEU A 341 -78.06 150.93 -42.53
C LEU A 341 -78.87 149.71 -43.04
N LYS A 342 -79.61 149.83 -44.14
CA LYS A 342 -80.33 148.70 -44.76
C LYS A 342 -79.47 147.84 -45.70
N SER A 343 -78.30 148.31 -46.15
CA SER A 343 -77.42 147.53 -47.03
C SER A 343 -76.63 146.46 -46.26
N LEU A 344 -76.01 146.85 -45.13
CA LEU A 344 -75.11 145.98 -44.36
C LEU A 344 -75.83 144.76 -43.74
N HIS A 345 -77.11 144.90 -43.37
CA HIS A 345 -77.90 143.81 -42.76
C HIS A 345 -78.12 142.60 -43.69
N SER A 346 -78.08 142.82 -45.02
CA SER A 346 -78.21 141.74 -46.01
C SER A 346 -76.90 140.97 -46.27
N ILE A 347 -75.76 141.45 -45.77
CA ILE A 347 -74.44 140.85 -46.02
C ILE A 347 -74.01 139.96 -44.84
N LEU A 348 -74.37 140.33 -43.61
CA LEU A 348 -74.11 139.55 -42.40
C LEU A 348 -74.90 138.23 -42.40
N THR A 349 -76.19 138.29 -42.72
CA THR A 349 -77.10 137.12 -42.72
C THR A 349 -76.71 136.01 -43.71
N GLU A 350 -75.99 136.33 -44.78
CA GLU A 350 -75.41 135.32 -45.70
C GLU A 350 -74.06 134.79 -45.20
N ARG A 351 -73.29 135.58 -44.43
CA ARG A 351 -72.01 135.16 -43.83
C ARG A 351 -72.22 134.20 -42.67
N ASP A 352 -73.15 134.49 -41.77
CA ASP A 352 -73.46 133.61 -40.63
C ASP A 352 -73.87 132.20 -41.10
N LYS A 353 -74.65 132.15 -42.19
CA LYS A 353 -75.12 130.92 -42.84
C LYS A 353 -74.00 130.07 -43.43
N GLN A 354 -72.90 130.70 -43.88
CA GLN A 354 -71.71 130.00 -44.38
C GLN A 354 -70.84 129.46 -43.24
N VAL A 355 -70.79 130.16 -42.10
CA VAL A 355 -70.11 129.67 -40.88
C VAL A 355 -70.82 128.43 -40.33
N GLU A 356 -72.16 128.48 -40.20
CA GLU A 356 -72.95 127.36 -39.67
C GLU A 356 -72.85 126.09 -40.54
N GLU A 357 -72.65 126.24 -41.86
CA GLU A 357 -72.39 125.09 -42.75
C GLU A 357 -70.95 124.54 -42.61
N GLY A 358 -69.97 125.42 -42.34
CA GLY A 358 -68.59 125.03 -42.02
C GLY A 358 -68.50 124.23 -40.71
N ASP A 359 -69.22 124.66 -39.66
CA ASP A 359 -69.25 123.97 -38.37
C ASP A 359 -69.87 122.56 -38.48
N LYS A 360 -70.87 122.36 -39.34
CA LYS A 360 -71.41 121.01 -39.65
C LYS A 360 -70.35 120.10 -40.27
N GLN A 361 -69.52 120.61 -41.17
CA GLN A 361 -68.43 119.85 -41.78
C GLN A 361 -67.32 119.52 -40.75
N ILE A 362 -66.96 120.47 -39.89
CA ILE A 362 -66.02 120.25 -38.78
C ILE A 362 -66.55 119.19 -37.81
N GLN A 363 -67.84 119.24 -37.47
CA GLN A 363 -68.48 118.26 -36.58
C GLN A 363 -68.51 116.85 -37.21
N HIS A 364 -68.75 116.74 -38.52
CA HIS A 364 -68.67 115.46 -39.24
C HIS A 364 -67.24 114.88 -39.23
N LEU A 365 -66.23 115.70 -39.53
CA LEU A 365 -64.82 115.29 -39.47
C LEU A 365 -64.37 114.92 -38.05
N SER A 366 -64.82 115.67 -37.04
CA SER A 366 -64.58 115.38 -35.61
C SER A 366 -65.12 114.01 -35.22
N ASN A 367 -66.31 113.65 -35.67
CA ASN A 367 -66.92 112.35 -35.38
C ASN A 367 -66.27 111.20 -36.17
N SER A 368 -65.88 111.44 -37.43
CA SER A 368 -65.11 110.47 -38.23
C SER A 368 -63.75 110.15 -37.59
N ASN A 369 -63.02 111.17 -37.12
CA ASN A 369 -61.74 110.99 -36.43
C ASN A 369 -61.88 110.23 -35.10
N LYS A 370 -62.94 110.46 -34.31
CA LYS A 370 -63.21 109.70 -33.08
C LYS A 370 -63.40 108.21 -33.36
N GLU A 371 -64.10 107.86 -34.44
CA GLU A 371 -64.30 106.47 -34.84
C GLU A 371 -63.00 105.83 -35.36
N LEU A 372 -62.18 106.54 -36.15
CA LEU A 372 -60.86 106.07 -36.56
C LEU A 372 -59.92 105.82 -35.35
N ILE A 373 -59.94 106.69 -34.35
CA ILE A 373 -59.21 106.50 -33.08
C ILE A 373 -59.70 105.24 -32.34
N ARG A 374 -61.03 105.03 -32.29
CA ARG A 374 -61.62 103.82 -31.69
C ARG A 374 -61.19 102.55 -32.42
N GLN A 375 -61.19 102.54 -33.76
CA GLN A 375 -60.75 101.40 -34.57
C GLN A 375 -59.23 101.13 -34.44
N LEU A 376 -58.41 102.18 -34.38
CA LEU A 376 -56.97 102.06 -34.10
C LEU A 376 -56.72 101.43 -32.73
N LYS A 377 -57.47 101.84 -31.70
CA LYS A 377 -57.33 101.29 -30.35
C LYS A 377 -57.69 99.80 -30.29
N VAL A 378 -58.77 99.38 -30.94
CA VAL A 378 -59.13 97.95 -31.07
C VAL A 378 -58.05 97.17 -31.81
N ARG A 379 -57.48 97.70 -32.90
CA ARG A 379 -56.33 97.08 -33.60
C ARG A 379 -55.08 96.98 -32.72
N GLN A 380 -54.81 97.98 -31.88
CA GLN A 380 -53.68 97.99 -30.96
C GLN A 380 -53.83 96.92 -29.86
N GLU A 381 -55.03 96.77 -29.30
CA GLU A 381 -55.37 95.72 -28.34
C GLU A 381 -55.28 94.31 -28.98
N GLN A 382 -55.74 94.15 -30.22
CA GLN A 382 -55.55 92.92 -31.01
C GLN A 382 -54.07 92.62 -31.28
N PHE A 383 -53.25 93.63 -31.60
CA PHE A 383 -51.81 93.46 -31.82
C PHE A 383 -51.09 92.99 -30.54
N PHE A 384 -51.36 93.62 -29.39
CA PHE A 384 -50.78 93.17 -28.12
C PHE A 384 -51.24 91.76 -27.71
N SER A 385 -52.49 91.38 -28.00
CA SER A 385 -53.00 90.02 -27.80
C SER A 385 -52.25 88.99 -28.66
N GLY A 386 -52.06 89.30 -29.95
CA GLY A 386 -51.27 88.48 -30.87
C GLY A 386 -49.80 88.37 -30.44
N GLN A 387 -49.18 89.48 -30.06
CA GLN A 387 -47.81 89.52 -29.54
C GLN A 387 -47.65 88.64 -28.29
N LYS A 388 -48.59 88.70 -27.34
CA LYS A 388 -48.59 87.86 -26.14
C LYS A 388 -48.69 86.36 -26.46
N SER A 389 -49.49 85.97 -27.45
CA SER A 389 -49.57 84.58 -27.92
C SER A 389 -48.27 84.12 -28.57
N ILE A 390 -47.62 84.98 -29.39
CA ILE A 390 -46.33 84.70 -30.02
C ILE A 390 -45.24 84.48 -28.95
N THR A 391 -45.17 85.31 -27.92
CA THR A 391 -44.21 85.13 -26.80
C THR A 391 -44.44 83.80 -26.07
N GLY A 392 -45.70 83.36 -25.91
CA GLY A 392 -46.04 82.06 -25.34
C GLY A 392 -45.52 80.89 -26.18
N LEU A 393 -45.77 80.93 -27.50
CA LEU A 393 -45.28 79.91 -28.45
C LEU A 393 -43.76 79.84 -28.52
N ILE A 394 -43.05 80.97 -28.42
CA ILE A 394 -41.58 81.01 -28.33
C ILE A 394 -41.09 80.30 -27.05
N ALA A 395 -41.72 80.56 -25.90
CA ALA A 395 -41.37 79.89 -24.65
C ALA A 395 -41.64 78.37 -24.67
N GLU A 396 -42.71 77.92 -25.35
CA GLU A 396 -42.94 76.49 -25.62
C GLU A 396 -41.88 75.91 -26.57
N GLN A 397 -41.52 76.63 -27.64
CA GLN A 397 -40.49 76.20 -28.58
C GLN A 397 -39.11 76.04 -27.90
N ASP A 398 -38.73 76.97 -27.01
CA ASP A 398 -37.52 76.85 -26.20
C ASP A 398 -37.59 75.69 -25.20
N SER A 399 -38.75 75.47 -24.56
CA SER A 399 -38.99 74.33 -23.67
C SER A 399 -38.85 72.98 -24.40
N VAL A 400 -39.43 72.86 -25.60
CA VAL A 400 -39.28 71.68 -26.47
C VAL A 400 -37.83 71.53 -26.94
N THR A 401 -37.17 72.61 -27.33
CA THR A 401 -35.76 72.60 -27.77
C THR A 401 -34.82 72.16 -26.64
N LYS A 402 -35.10 72.57 -25.39
CA LYS A 402 -34.36 72.13 -24.20
C LYS A 402 -34.58 70.64 -23.90
N LYS A 403 -35.82 70.15 -23.99
CA LYS A 403 -36.15 68.71 -23.84
C LYS A 403 -35.47 67.86 -24.92
N LEU A 404 -35.54 68.27 -26.18
CA LEU A 404 -34.88 67.60 -27.31
C LEU A 404 -33.35 67.53 -27.14
N ARG A 405 -32.74 68.56 -26.53
CA ARG A 405 -31.30 68.55 -26.20
C ARG A 405 -30.96 67.50 -25.14
N SER A 406 -31.76 67.40 -24.06
CA SER A 406 -31.61 66.36 -23.03
C SER A 406 -31.64 64.96 -23.64
N VAL A 407 -32.71 64.64 -24.39
CA VAL A 407 -32.89 63.33 -25.06
C VAL A 407 -31.74 63.01 -26.03
N LYS A 408 -31.22 64.03 -26.74
CA LYS A 408 -30.06 63.86 -27.64
C LYS A 408 -28.77 63.52 -26.89
N ASP A 409 -28.58 64.07 -25.70
CA ASP A 409 -27.39 63.82 -24.87
C ASP A 409 -27.51 62.51 -24.07
N GLU A 410 -28.72 62.14 -23.63
CA GLU A 410 -29.04 60.80 -23.12
C GLU A 410 -28.80 59.72 -24.18
N PHE A 411 -29.22 59.95 -25.42
CA PHE A 411 -28.97 59.03 -26.55
C PHE A 411 -27.47 58.94 -26.88
N ARG A 412 -26.72 60.05 -26.77
CA ARG A 412 -25.27 60.09 -26.91
C ARG A 412 -24.58 59.22 -25.84
N GLN A 413 -25.00 59.35 -24.58
CA GLN A 413 -24.49 58.54 -23.47
C GLN A 413 -24.82 57.06 -23.66
N CYS A 414 -26.05 56.73 -24.08
CA CYS A 414 -26.47 55.37 -24.40
C CYS A 414 -25.59 54.75 -25.50
N ARG A 415 -25.32 55.48 -26.58
CA ARG A 415 -24.38 55.05 -27.64
C ARG A 415 -22.96 54.81 -27.12
N GLN A 416 -22.46 55.65 -26.21
CA GLN A 416 -21.12 55.46 -25.63
C GLN A 416 -21.08 54.23 -24.72
N ASN A 417 -22.11 54.02 -23.89
CA ASN A 417 -22.25 52.84 -23.05
C ASN A 417 -22.30 51.56 -23.90
N LEU A 418 -23.04 51.58 -25.02
CA LEU A 418 -23.11 50.46 -25.96
C LEU A 418 -21.75 50.13 -26.58
N CYS A 419 -21.01 51.16 -27.06
CA CYS A 419 -19.67 51.00 -27.61
C CYS A 419 -18.67 50.45 -26.57
N ASN A 420 -18.79 50.87 -25.31
CA ASN A 420 -17.97 50.32 -24.22
C ASN A 420 -18.31 48.84 -23.97
N LYS A 421 -19.60 48.48 -23.93
CA LYS A 421 -20.04 47.08 -23.77
C LYS A 421 -19.66 46.18 -24.95
N GLU A 422 -19.61 46.71 -26.17
CA GLU A 422 -19.11 46.00 -27.35
C GLU A 422 -17.61 45.68 -27.24
N LYS A 423 -16.81 46.59 -26.66
CA LYS A 423 -15.39 46.34 -26.34
C LYS A 423 -15.20 45.32 -25.22
N GLU A 424 -16.01 45.41 -24.16
CA GLU A 424 -16.03 44.40 -23.09
C GLU A 424 -16.36 43.01 -23.64
N LEU A 425 -17.35 42.89 -24.52
CA LEU A 425 -17.70 41.63 -25.19
C LEU A 425 -16.53 41.06 -26.00
N LYS A 426 -15.88 41.86 -26.84
CA LYS A 426 -14.72 41.41 -27.64
C LYS A 426 -13.53 41.01 -26.76
N SER A 427 -13.33 41.70 -25.62
CA SER A 427 -12.34 41.29 -24.62
C SER A 427 -12.68 39.94 -24.00
N LEU A 428 -13.94 39.72 -23.58
CA LEU A 428 -14.41 38.45 -23.03
C LEU A 428 -14.34 37.32 -24.06
N GLU A 429 -14.65 37.58 -25.33
CA GLU A 429 -14.55 36.63 -26.45
C GLU A 429 -13.10 36.20 -26.72
N SER A 430 -12.14 37.14 -26.69
CA SER A 430 -10.70 36.83 -26.75
C SER A 430 -10.21 36.03 -25.53
N THR A 431 -10.84 36.23 -24.37
CA THR A 431 -10.54 35.47 -23.14
C THR A 431 -11.14 34.07 -23.19
N LEU A 432 -12.35 33.92 -23.71
CA LEU A 432 -13.04 32.65 -23.92
C LEU A 432 -12.30 31.77 -24.92
N THR A 433 -11.87 32.32 -26.06
CA THR A 433 -11.09 31.58 -27.05
C THR A 433 -9.73 31.12 -26.51
N LYS A 434 -9.01 31.96 -25.74
CA LYS A 434 -7.79 31.54 -25.03
C LYS A 434 -8.06 30.42 -24.01
N ARG A 435 -9.18 30.49 -23.27
CA ARG A 435 -9.60 29.43 -22.32
C ARG A 435 -10.03 28.14 -23.01
N ASN A 436 -10.68 28.21 -24.17
CA ASN A 436 -11.08 27.03 -24.95
C ASN A 436 -9.85 26.27 -25.43
N LYS A 437 -8.84 26.97 -25.99
CA LYS A 437 -7.57 26.36 -26.38
C LYS A 437 -6.85 25.70 -25.19
N GLN A 438 -6.87 26.33 -24.01
CA GLN A 438 -6.33 25.72 -22.78
C GLN A 438 -7.12 24.47 -22.34
N ALA A 439 -8.42 24.42 -22.56
CA ALA A 439 -9.24 23.23 -22.31
C ALA A 439 -8.92 22.10 -23.30
N GLU A 440 -8.82 22.39 -24.60
CA GLU A 440 -8.41 21.42 -25.64
C GLU A 440 -6.99 20.86 -25.40
N GLU A 441 -6.06 21.69 -24.92
CA GLU A 441 -4.71 21.27 -24.51
C GLU A 441 -4.74 20.42 -23.23
N GLY A 442 -5.64 20.72 -22.30
CA GLY A 442 -5.87 19.91 -21.10
C GLY A 442 -6.50 18.55 -21.42
N GLU A 443 -7.49 18.51 -22.31
CA GLU A 443 -8.17 17.28 -22.76
C GLU A 443 -7.20 16.32 -23.46
N LYS A 444 -6.30 16.83 -24.31
CA LYS A 444 -5.21 16.02 -24.91
C LYS A 444 -4.30 15.40 -23.84
N ARG A 445 -3.85 16.19 -22.85
CA ARG A 445 -3.04 15.67 -21.73
C ARG A 445 -3.79 14.61 -20.92
N ILE A 446 -5.10 14.75 -20.73
CA ILE A 446 -5.94 13.75 -20.06
C ILE A 446 -6.03 12.48 -20.89
N GLN A 447 -6.16 12.57 -22.21
CA GLN A 447 -6.14 11.40 -23.10
C GLN A 447 -4.78 10.69 -23.07
N ASP A 448 -3.67 11.42 -23.15
CA ASP A 448 -2.31 10.85 -23.10
C ASP A 448 -2.05 10.14 -21.75
N LEU A 449 -2.47 10.74 -20.64
CA LEU A 449 -2.43 10.13 -19.31
C LEU A 449 -3.36 8.91 -19.19
N THR A 450 -4.51 8.92 -19.86
CA THR A 450 -5.43 7.77 -19.91
C THR A 450 -4.79 6.59 -20.64
N ASN A 451 -4.22 6.84 -21.83
CA ASN A 451 -3.49 5.85 -22.62
C ASN A 451 -2.31 5.24 -21.82
N SER A 452 -1.56 6.09 -21.09
CA SER A 452 -0.45 5.65 -20.22
C SER A 452 -0.93 4.82 -19.04
N ASN A 453 -2.06 5.17 -18.42
CA ASN A 453 -2.67 4.38 -17.35
C ASN A 453 -3.19 3.02 -17.84
N GLU A 454 -3.75 2.92 -19.05
CA GLU A 454 -4.17 1.65 -19.64
C GLU A 454 -2.99 0.70 -19.87
N GLU A 455 -1.85 1.21 -20.36
CA GLU A 455 -0.63 0.42 -20.49
C GLU A 455 -0.05 0.01 -19.13
N LEU A 456 -0.07 0.89 -18.11
CA LEU A 456 0.32 0.52 -16.74
C LEU A 456 -0.59 -0.56 -16.14
N ILE A 457 -1.91 -0.51 -16.38
CA ILE A 457 -2.87 -1.56 -15.98
C ILE A 457 -2.55 -2.88 -16.71
N ARG A 458 -2.23 -2.83 -18.00
CA ARG A 458 -1.81 -3.99 -18.79
C ARG A 458 -0.52 -4.61 -18.26
N GLN A 459 0.49 -3.80 -17.93
CA GLN A 459 1.75 -4.28 -17.32
C GLN A 459 1.53 -4.85 -15.92
N PHE A 460 0.69 -4.22 -15.11
CA PHE A 460 0.31 -4.73 -13.78
C PHE A 460 -0.34 -6.11 -13.89
N LYS A 461 -1.25 -6.31 -14.86
CA LYS A 461 -1.89 -7.60 -15.11
C LYS A 461 -0.90 -8.69 -15.53
N VAL A 462 0.04 -8.39 -16.41
CA VAL A 462 1.13 -9.34 -16.78
C VAL A 462 1.98 -9.71 -15.55
N ARG A 463 2.31 -8.74 -14.68
CA ARG A 463 3.03 -9.03 -13.42
C ARG A 463 2.19 -9.85 -12.44
N GLN A 464 0.88 -9.63 -12.39
CA GLN A 464 -0.04 -10.45 -11.57
C GLN A 464 -0.06 -11.90 -12.05
N GLU A 465 -0.13 -12.13 -13.36
CA GLU A 465 -0.08 -13.47 -13.97
C GLU A 465 1.28 -14.17 -13.71
N GLN A 466 2.39 -13.42 -13.75
CA GLN A 466 3.72 -13.90 -13.33
C GLN A 466 3.76 -14.30 -11.84
N VAL A 467 3.21 -13.47 -10.95
CA VAL A 467 3.14 -13.78 -9.50
C VAL A 467 2.33 -15.06 -9.26
N CYS A 468 1.16 -15.23 -9.89
CA CYS A 468 0.38 -16.46 -9.77
C CYS A 468 1.12 -17.72 -10.29
N SER A 469 1.99 -17.57 -11.29
CA SER A 469 2.87 -18.65 -11.75
C SER A 469 3.94 -19.01 -10.71
N ILE A 470 4.58 -18.00 -10.11
CA ILE A 470 5.57 -18.18 -9.03
C ILE A 470 4.92 -18.80 -7.78
N GLU A 471 3.74 -18.33 -7.36
CA GLU A 471 2.98 -18.91 -6.26
C GLU A 471 2.61 -20.37 -6.48
N LYS A 472 2.37 -20.78 -7.74
CA LYS A 472 2.14 -22.18 -8.10
C LYS A 472 3.43 -23.01 -7.93
N ALA A 473 4.55 -22.54 -8.46
CA ALA A 473 5.84 -23.23 -8.32
C ALA A 473 6.31 -23.34 -6.86
N VAL A 474 6.13 -22.28 -6.06
CA VAL A 474 6.44 -22.28 -4.62
C VAL A 474 5.60 -23.31 -3.87
N ARG A 475 4.31 -23.46 -4.22
CA ARG A 475 3.44 -24.49 -3.64
C ARG A 475 3.92 -25.89 -4.00
N GLU A 476 4.21 -26.13 -5.27
CA GLU A 476 4.71 -27.43 -5.76
C GLU A 476 6.03 -27.83 -5.08
N CYS A 477 6.96 -26.87 -4.87
CA CYS A 477 8.18 -27.10 -4.09
C CYS A 477 7.92 -27.31 -2.59
N THR A 478 6.86 -26.73 -2.03
CA THR A 478 6.46 -26.91 -0.62
C THR A 478 5.88 -28.31 -0.40
N ASP A 479 5.01 -28.75 -1.31
CA ASP A 479 4.39 -30.08 -1.28
C ASP A 479 5.46 -31.18 -1.44
N GLU A 480 6.44 -31.00 -2.33
CA GLU A 480 7.58 -31.92 -2.46
C GLU A 480 8.46 -31.94 -1.20
N LEU A 481 8.73 -30.77 -0.59
CA LEU A 481 9.52 -30.68 0.64
C LEU A 481 8.80 -31.34 1.84
N GLU A 482 7.46 -31.27 1.91
CA GLU A 482 6.69 -32.00 2.91
C GLU A 482 6.71 -33.52 2.67
N ALA A 483 6.68 -33.97 1.40
CA ALA A 483 6.88 -35.37 1.07
C ALA A 483 8.28 -35.86 1.49
N LYS A 484 9.34 -35.08 1.22
CA LYS A 484 10.71 -35.40 1.65
C LYS A 484 10.89 -35.37 3.16
N ARG A 485 10.14 -34.53 3.89
CA ARG A 485 10.07 -34.58 5.36
C ARG A 485 9.51 -35.93 5.83
N LYS A 486 8.37 -36.37 5.27
CA LYS A 486 7.74 -37.66 5.60
C LYS A 486 8.64 -38.86 5.28
N ASP A 487 9.39 -38.81 4.17
CA ASP A 487 10.43 -39.79 3.83
C ASP A 487 11.51 -39.84 4.94
N CYS A 488 12.03 -38.68 5.37
CA CYS A 488 13.03 -38.58 6.43
C CYS A 488 12.52 -39.07 7.80
N ASP A 489 11.31 -38.68 8.19
CA ASP A 489 10.67 -39.10 9.44
C ASP A 489 10.50 -40.63 9.47
N GLN A 490 10.17 -41.26 8.34
CA GLN A 490 10.07 -42.72 8.20
C GLN A 490 11.44 -43.42 8.22
N VAL A 491 12.49 -42.80 7.68
CA VAL A 491 13.87 -43.32 7.82
C VAL A 491 14.35 -43.20 9.27
N GLN A 492 13.99 -42.12 9.96
CA GLN A 492 14.35 -41.88 11.36
C GLN A 492 13.66 -42.88 12.31
N SER A 493 12.38 -43.21 12.10
CA SER A 493 11.70 -44.25 12.90
C SER A 493 12.32 -45.63 12.69
N LYS A 494 12.52 -46.06 11.44
CA LYS A 494 13.23 -47.32 11.11
C LYS A 494 14.62 -47.39 11.72
N THR A 495 15.34 -46.28 11.75
CA THR A 495 16.69 -46.20 12.38
C THR A 495 16.61 -46.33 13.91
N SER A 496 15.57 -45.75 14.53
CA SER A 496 15.30 -45.93 15.97
C SER A 496 14.94 -47.38 16.30
N ASP A 497 14.09 -48.03 15.50
CA ASP A 497 13.69 -49.43 15.69
C ASP A 497 14.89 -50.37 15.59
N LEU A 498 15.75 -50.18 14.58
CA LEU A 498 17.00 -50.93 14.42
C LEU A 498 17.98 -50.67 15.57
N ALA A 499 18.03 -49.47 16.14
CA ALA A 499 18.85 -49.17 17.31
C ALA A 499 18.34 -49.84 18.59
N VAL A 500 17.02 -50.02 18.74
CA VAL A 500 16.42 -50.81 19.83
C VAL A 500 16.71 -52.31 19.63
N GLU A 501 16.59 -52.82 18.41
CA GLU A 501 16.93 -54.21 18.09
C GLU A 501 18.41 -54.52 18.33
N LEU A 502 19.32 -53.58 17.98
CA LEU A 502 20.75 -53.69 18.28
C LEU A 502 21.03 -53.80 19.78
N LYS A 503 20.41 -52.95 20.61
CA LYS A 503 20.53 -53.01 22.08
C LYS A 503 19.97 -54.31 22.66
N SER A 504 18.89 -54.84 22.07
CA SER A 504 18.35 -56.15 22.45
C SER A 504 19.34 -57.28 22.12
N LYS A 505 19.94 -57.27 20.93
CA LYS A 505 20.98 -58.23 20.52
C LYS A 505 22.25 -58.12 21.36
N GLU A 506 22.67 -56.90 21.73
CA GLU A 506 23.79 -56.65 22.64
C GLU A 506 23.52 -57.19 24.05
N CYS A 507 22.31 -56.98 24.57
CA CYS A 507 21.86 -57.57 25.84
C CYS A 507 21.89 -59.11 25.79
N HIS A 508 21.36 -59.72 24.71
CA HIS A 508 21.45 -61.17 24.51
C HIS A 508 22.90 -61.66 24.39
N LEU A 509 23.78 -60.94 23.70
CA LEU A 509 25.21 -61.27 23.61
C LEU A 509 25.88 -61.25 24.99
N SER A 510 25.56 -60.26 25.83
CA SER A 510 26.06 -60.19 27.21
C SER A 510 25.54 -61.34 28.09
N SER A 511 24.28 -61.76 27.89
CA SER A 511 23.66 -62.91 28.57
C SER A 511 24.32 -64.23 28.14
N VAL A 512 24.59 -64.41 26.84
CA VAL A 512 25.32 -65.56 26.31
C VAL A 512 26.76 -65.58 26.84
N LYS A 513 27.44 -64.43 26.88
CA LYS A 513 28.78 -64.30 27.48
C LYS A 513 28.79 -64.71 28.96
N LYS A 514 27.77 -64.32 29.73
CA LYS A 514 27.62 -64.74 31.14
C LYS A 514 27.43 -66.26 31.26
N LYS A 515 26.56 -66.86 30.42
CA LYS A 515 26.36 -68.32 30.41
C LYS A 515 27.60 -69.12 30.03
N ILE A 516 28.42 -68.61 29.11
CA ILE A 516 29.71 -69.21 28.74
C ILE A 516 30.70 -69.13 29.91
N GLN A 517 30.72 -68.01 30.64
CA GLN A 517 31.53 -67.85 31.86
C GLN A 517 31.08 -68.82 32.97
N GLU A 518 29.78 -68.90 33.25
CA GLU A 518 29.19 -69.85 34.21
C GLU A 518 29.55 -71.31 33.85
N SER A 519 29.43 -71.67 32.56
CA SER A 519 29.78 -73.00 32.05
C SER A 519 31.29 -73.32 32.18
N LEU A 520 32.15 -72.29 32.13
CA LEU A 520 33.59 -72.44 32.31
C LEU A 520 33.96 -72.68 33.78
N GLU A 521 33.27 -72.00 34.70
CA GLU A 521 33.39 -72.18 36.15
C GLU A 521 32.88 -73.57 36.58
N ASP A 522 31.77 -74.04 36.01
CA ASP A 522 31.28 -75.43 36.19
C ASP A 522 32.29 -76.48 35.70
N LEU A 523 32.92 -76.26 34.53
CA LEU A 523 33.96 -77.16 34.01
C LEU A 523 35.21 -77.19 34.90
N GLN A 524 35.61 -76.07 35.48
CA GLN A 524 36.71 -76.00 36.46
C GLN A 524 36.35 -76.77 37.75
N SER A 525 35.13 -76.58 38.27
CA SER A 525 34.59 -77.33 39.41
C SER A 525 34.57 -78.84 39.16
N LEU A 526 34.19 -79.28 37.95
CA LEU A 526 34.23 -80.69 37.53
C LEU A 526 35.65 -81.25 37.44
N GLU A 527 36.62 -80.49 36.91
CA GLU A 527 38.03 -80.92 36.88
C GLU A 527 38.60 -81.02 38.30
N GLU A 528 38.26 -80.11 39.22
CA GLU A 528 38.61 -80.26 40.63
C GLU A 528 37.94 -81.48 41.28
N GLN A 529 36.66 -81.76 41.02
CA GLN A 529 35.98 -82.96 41.54
C GLN A 529 36.64 -84.24 41.03
N LYS A 530 37.05 -84.27 39.76
CA LYS A 530 37.82 -85.34 39.14
C LYS A 530 39.20 -85.52 39.79
N VAL A 531 39.90 -84.43 40.15
CA VAL A 531 41.14 -84.48 40.95
C VAL A 531 40.88 -85.03 42.36
N ARG A 532 39.83 -84.56 43.05
CA ARG A 532 39.43 -85.05 44.38
C ARG A 532 39.11 -86.55 44.37
N LEU A 533 38.31 -87.02 43.42
CA LEU A 533 37.98 -88.45 43.24
C LEU A 533 39.23 -89.28 42.94
N LYS A 534 40.18 -88.76 42.14
CA LYS A 534 41.44 -89.45 41.82
C LYS A 534 42.35 -89.59 43.05
N ALA A 535 42.33 -88.64 43.99
CA ALA A 535 43.01 -88.77 45.27
C ALA A 535 42.38 -89.86 46.15
N SER A 536 41.06 -89.87 46.32
CA SER A 536 40.39 -90.91 47.12
C SER A 536 40.44 -92.30 46.50
N LEU A 537 40.63 -92.42 45.19
CA LEU A 537 40.91 -93.72 44.56
C LEU A 537 42.31 -94.25 44.98
N LEU A 538 43.31 -93.37 45.03
CA LEU A 538 44.66 -93.71 45.50
C LEU A 538 44.67 -94.09 46.99
N GLU A 539 43.86 -93.42 47.81
CA GLU A 539 43.63 -93.81 49.22
C GLU A 539 42.99 -95.21 49.33
N GLN A 540 42.07 -95.57 48.44
CA GLN A 540 41.52 -96.93 48.38
C GLN A 540 42.56 -97.97 47.92
N GLU A 541 43.40 -97.67 46.93
CA GLU A 541 44.48 -98.57 46.51
C GLU A 541 45.48 -98.83 47.65
N GLN A 542 45.91 -97.77 48.36
CA GLN A 542 46.77 -97.90 49.54
C GLN A 542 46.09 -98.66 50.69
N GLY A 543 44.79 -98.44 50.90
CA GLY A 543 43.98 -99.19 51.86
C GLY A 543 43.80 -100.67 51.51
N LEU A 544 43.77 -101.02 50.22
CA LEU A 544 43.76 -102.40 49.74
C LEU A 544 45.14 -103.05 49.90
N GLU A 545 46.24 -102.34 49.63
CA GLU A 545 47.60 -102.86 49.83
C GLU A 545 47.91 -103.11 51.32
N LEU A 546 47.44 -102.23 52.21
CA LEU A 546 47.48 -102.45 53.66
C LEU A 546 46.66 -103.69 54.06
N LYS A 547 45.45 -103.86 53.53
CA LYS A 547 44.63 -105.07 53.77
C LYS A 547 45.24 -106.34 53.19
N HIS A 548 46.04 -106.26 52.14
CA HIS A 548 46.79 -107.40 51.60
C HIS A 548 47.86 -107.85 52.60
N LYS A 549 48.65 -106.92 53.14
CA LYS A 549 49.64 -107.18 54.20
C LYS A 549 48.97 -107.68 55.49
N GLU A 550 47.79 -107.14 55.82
CA GLU A 550 46.96 -107.59 56.95
C GLU A 550 46.31 -108.98 56.70
N LEU A 551 46.28 -109.46 55.45
CA LEU A 551 45.89 -110.82 55.05
C LEU A 551 47.10 -111.76 55.09
N ASP A 552 48.27 -111.35 54.59
CA ASP A 552 49.53 -112.11 54.69
C ASP A 552 49.89 -112.39 56.16
N GLU A 553 49.74 -111.40 57.04
CA GLU A 553 49.88 -111.60 58.49
C GLU A 553 48.87 -112.62 59.04
N LYS A 554 47.62 -112.61 58.56
CA LYS A 554 46.60 -113.56 59.00
C LYS A 554 46.84 -114.95 58.44
N ASP A 555 47.39 -115.09 57.25
CA ASP A 555 47.76 -116.37 56.64
C ASP A 555 49.01 -116.97 57.29
N GLN A 556 49.99 -116.15 57.67
CA GLN A 556 51.12 -116.59 58.52
C GLN A 556 50.64 -117.02 59.91
N LYS A 557 49.71 -116.28 60.53
CA LYS A 557 49.05 -116.68 61.79
C LYS A 557 48.21 -117.95 61.61
N LEU A 558 47.53 -118.12 60.47
CA LEU A 558 46.76 -119.31 60.13
C LEU A 558 47.68 -120.54 60.07
N LYS A 559 48.77 -120.46 59.29
CA LYS A 559 49.79 -121.52 59.20
C LYS A 559 50.43 -121.86 60.54
N ALA A 560 50.62 -120.88 61.43
CA ALA A 560 51.04 -121.14 62.81
C ALA A 560 49.96 -121.92 63.59
N THR A 561 48.69 -121.49 63.53
CA THR A 561 47.58 -122.22 64.18
C THR A 561 47.31 -123.60 63.58
N GLU A 562 47.57 -123.83 62.29
CA GLU A 562 47.50 -125.14 61.66
C GLU A 562 48.62 -126.07 62.17
N GLN A 563 49.82 -125.54 62.43
CA GLN A 563 50.90 -126.31 63.07
C GLN A 563 50.65 -126.61 64.55
N GLU A 564 49.82 -125.83 65.24
CA GLU A 564 49.32 -126.17 66.59
C GLU A 564 48.13 -127.14 66.56
N LEU A 565 47.19 -126.95 65.63
CA LEU A 565 46.08 -127.87 65.38
C LEU A 565 46.57 -129.25 64.93
N ALA A 566 47.69 -129.34 64.18
CA ALA A 566 48.33 -130.60 63.83
C ALA A 566 48.95 -131.34 65.05
N LYS A 567 49.22 -130.64 66.17
CA LYS A 567 49.56 -131.27 67.45
C LYS A 567 48.27 -131.71 68.17
N TRP A 568 47.30 -130.80 68.30
CA TRP A 568 46.02 -131.09 68.97
C TRP A 568 45.26 -132.24 68.31
N ALA A 569 45.30 -132.38 66.99
CA ALA A 569 44.65 -133.48 66.26
C ALA A 569 45.13 -134.87 66.74
N LYS A 570 46.43 -135.02 67.08
CA LYS A 570 46.99 -136.28 67.61
C LYS A 570 46.62 -136.55 69.07
N ASP A 571 46.41 -135.50 69.86
CA ASP A 571 45.91 -135.64 71.24
C ASP A 571 44.38 -135.85 71.29
N TYR A 572 43.65 -135.34 70.29
CA TYR A 572 42.18 -135.40 70.23
C TYR A 572 41.63 -136.70 69.66
N GLU A 573 42.38 -137.41 68.80
CA GLU A 573 42.04 -138.76 68.30
C GLU A 573 41.91 -139.79 69.45
N VAL A 574 42.53 -139.52 70.61
CA VAL A 574 42.38 -140.32 71.85
C VAL A 574 41.10 -139.94 72.65
N LYS A 575 40.50 -138.77 72.37
CA LYS A 575 39.27 -138.27 73.03
C LYS A 575 38.06 -138.17 72.10
N GLU A 576 38.11 -138.76 70.90
CA GLU A 576 36.93 -139.02 70.05
C GLU A 576 36.00 -140.12 70.60
N LYS A 577 35.78 -140.12 71.92
CA LYS A 577 34.82 -140.98 72.63
C LYS A 577 34.21 -140.24 73.80
N GLN A 578 33.11 -139.51 73.55
CA GLN A 578 31.94 -139.20 74.41
C GLN A 578 31.33 -137.82 74.06
N LEU A 579 30.00 -137.74 74.16
CA LEU A 579 29.17 -136.51 74.21
C LEU A 579 29.22 -135.62 72.94
N SER A 580 28.31 -135.71 71.96
CA SER A 580 26.82 -135.71 71.98
C SER A 580 26.18 -134.35 72.36
N SER A 581 25.56 -133.71 71.36
CA SER A 581 24.35 -132.84 71.43
C SER A 581 24.32 -131.68 72.46
N PHE A 582 24.03 -130.42 72.10
CA PHE A 582 22.74 -129.96 71.55
C PHE A 582 22.74 -128.43 71.22
N CYS A 583 21.67 -127.95 70.56
CA CYS A 583 21.24 -126.55 70.37
C CYS A 583 22.00 -125.53 69.46
N LYS A 584 21.18 -124.65 68.85
CA LYS A 584 21.48 -123.35 68.21
C LYS A 584 20.23 -122.46 68.40
N GLU A 585 20.39 -121.15 68.61
CA GLU A 585 19.26 -120.20 68.62
C GLU A 585 19.67 -118.80 68.11
N ARG A 586 18.70 -117.92 67.85
CA ARG A 586 18.85 -116.64 67.11
C ARG A 586 17.67 -115.70 67.40
N ASN A 587 17.87 -114.38 67.56
CA ASN A 587 16.79 -113.40 67.81
C ASN A 587 17.11 -111.95 67.31
N MET A 588 16.16 -111.01 67.44
CA MET A 588 16.10 -109.68 66.77
C MET A 588 16.29 -108.44 67.72
N ASP A 589 16.51 -107.22 67.17
CA ASP A 589 15.48 -106.13 67.00
C ASP A 589 15.95 -104.63 67.20
N GLN A 590 15.17 -103.66 66.66
CA GLN A 590 15.17 -102.16 66.82
C GLN A 590 16.31 -101.31 66.15
N HIS A 591 16.26 -99.99 65.85
CA HIS A 591 15.26 -98.90 65.53
C HIS A 591 16.06 -97.71 64.80
N VAL A 592 15.85 -96.37 64.72
CA VAL A 592 15.05 -95.27 65.36
C VAL A 592 14.97 -93.97 64.45
N ALA A 593 13.77 -93.35 64.28
CA ALA A 593 13.39 -91.92 64.00
C ALA A 593 13.91 -91.00 62.83
N LEU A 594 13.21 -89.85 62.61
CA LEU A 594 13.36 -88.77 61.60
C LEU A 594 12.89 -87.37 62.13
N THR A 595 13.33 -86.23 61.54
CA THR A 595 12.79 -84.83 61.70
C THR A 595 13.04 -83.96 60.44
N PRO A 596 12.32 -82.83 60.19
CA PRO A 596 12.87 -81.46 60.43
C PRO A 596 11.81 -80.35 60.76
N VAL A 597 12.23 -79.06 60.90
CA VAL A 597 11.49 -77.98 61.64
C VAL A 597 11.75 -76.51 61.11
N ASP A 598 10.73 -75.61 61.18
CA ASP A 598 10.76 -74.09 61.26
C ASP A 598 11.21 -73.14 60.08
N VAL A 599 10.87 -71.81 59.94
CA VAL A 599 9.90 -70.85 60.58
C VAL A 599 9.62 -69.50 59.80
N HIS A 600 8.36 -69.01 59.84
CA HIS A 600 7.79 -67.61 59.86
C HIS A 600 8.02 -66.41 58.88
N LYS A 601 6.85 -65.86 58.44
CA LYS A 601 6.29 -64.45 58.40
C LYS A 601 6.91 -63.24 57.65
N PRO A 602 6.03 -62.35 57.09
CA PRO A 602 6.32 -60.95 56.68
C PRO A 602 5.70 -59.87 57.62
N THR A 603 5.92 -58.58 57.32
CA THR A 603 5.25 -57.39 57.92
C THR A 603 5.05 -56.24 56.90
N GLY A 604 4.18 -55.26 57.20
CA GLY A 604 3.97 -54.04 56.38
C GLY A 604 3.18 -52.94 57.11
N ASN A 605 3.19 -51.70 56.59
CA ASN A 605 2.47 -50.47 57.05
C ASN A 605 2.92 -49.25 56.20
N SER A 606 2.32 -48.04 56.20
CA SER A 606 0.93 -47.54 56.36
C SER A 606 0.89 -45.99 56.23
N ARG A 607 -0.32 -45.39 56.13
CA ARG A 607 -0.68 -43.94 56.24
C ARG A 607 -0.38 -43.04 55.01
N LYS A 608 -0.89 -41.79 54.94
CA LYS A 608 -2.29 -41.25 54.94
C LYS A 608 -2.29 -39.70 54.90
N ARG A 609 -3.12 -39.11 54.02
CA ARG A 609 -3.88 -37.83 54.17
C ARG A 609 -3.12 -36.49 54.28
N GLY A 610 -3.47 -35.54 53.41
CA GLY A 610 -3.23 -34.09 53.51
C GLY A 610 -4.11 -33.32 52.51
N ARG A 611 -4.43 -32.04 52.77
CA ARG A 611 -5.27 -31.16 51.92
C ARG A 611 -5.08 -29.69 52.31
N TYR A 612 -4.78 -28.81 51.36
CA TYR A 612 -5.03 -27.37 51.39
C TYR A 612 -5.06 -26.82 49.96
N ASP A 613 -5.76 -25.70 49.77
CA ASP A 613 -5.90 -24.93 48.55
C ASP A 613 -5.04 -23.65 48.66
N ASP A 614 -4.45 -23.16 47.56
CA ASP A 614 -4.45 -21.73 47.21
C ASP A 614 -3.77 -21.44 45.84
N ASP A 615 -4.04 -20.22 45.36
CA ASP A 615 -3.69 -19.53 44.09
C ASP A 615 -2.26 -19.71 43.51
N GLU A 616 -2.17 -19.89 42.18
CA GLU A 616 -1.37 -18.97 41.35
C GLU A 616 -1.92 -18.84 39.91
N SER A 617 -2.07 -17.60 39.43
CA SER A 617 -2.68 -17.25 38.14
C SER A 617 -1.70 -17.25 36.96
N LEU A 618 -1.91 -18.12 35.97
CA LEU A 618 -1.30 -18.03 34.64
C LEU A 618 -2.31 -18.21 33.50
N SER A 619 -2.98 -17.13 33.11
CA SER A 619 -3.77 -17.05 31.88
C SER A 619 -3.14 -16.06 30.89
N GLN A 620 -2.31 -16.57 29.97
CA GLN A 620 -1.65 -15.75 28.96
C GLN A 620 -2.64 -15.27 27.88
N SER A 621 -2.71 -13.95 27.72
CA SER A 621 -3.23 -13.18 26.57
C SER A 621 -4.17 -13.90 25.58
N LEU A 622 -5.47 -13.81 25.82
CA LEU A 622 -6.43 -13.66 24.71
C LEU A 622 -6.34 -12.21 24.17
N GLY A 623 -6.37 -12.07 22.85
CA GLY A 623 -5.93 -10.84 22.17
C GLY A 623 -6.81 -9.62 22.44
N LYS A 624 -6.17 -8.51 22.85
CA LYS A 624 -6.75 -7.16 22.77
C LYS A 624 -6.51 -6.61 21.37
N GLU A 625 -7.50 -5.96 20.77
CA GLU A 625 -7.32 -5.27 19.49
C GLU A 625 -6.35 -4.08 19.65
N ASN A 626 -5.46 -3.89 18.66
CA ASN A 626 -4.49 -2.78 18.64
C ASN A 626 -5.16 -1.45 18.26
N THR A 627 -6.09 -0.95 19.08
CA THR A 627 -6.71 0.37 18.92
C THR A 627 -5.70 1.50 19.17
N TYR A 628 -5.92 2.66 18.55
CA TYR A 628 -5.04 3.82 18.68
C TYR A 628 -5.41 4.65 19.91
N ASN A 629 -4.46 4.85 20.82
CA ASN A 629 -4.68 5.67 22.01
C ASN A 629 -4.55 7.18 21.70
N PHE A 630 -5.67 7.85 21.44
CA PHE A 630 -5.72 9.29 21.19
C PHE A 630 -5.29 10.17 22.38
N GLU A 631 -5.29 9.66 23.62
CA GLU A 631 -4.76 10.40 24.77
C GLU A 631 -3.25 10.66 24.65
N ASN A 632 -2.52 9.86 23.85
CA ASN A 632 -1.12 10.13 23.55
C ASN A 632 -0.91 11.45 22.79
N LEU A 633 -1.93 11.97 22.08
CA LEU A 633 -1.91 13.29 21.45
C LEU A 633 -2.15 14.44 22.45
N ARG A 634 -2.56 14.13 23.67
CA ARG A 634 -2.88 15.04 24.79
C ARG A 634 -1.88 14.90 25.95
N SER A 635 -0.76 14.24 25.69
CA SER A 635 0.32 14.03 26.67
C SER A 635 1.03 15.35 27.00
N LEU A 636 1.60 15.45 28.22
CA LEU A 636 2.08 16.73 28.79
C LEU A 636 3.15 17.43 27.93
N ASP A 637 3.93 16.67 27.17
CA ASP A 637 4.99 17.15 26.28
C ASP A 637 4.50 17.70 24.93
N LYS A 638 3.21 17.52 24.61
CA LYS A 638 2.61 18.02 23.35
C LYS A 638 2.19 19.50 23.44
N PHE A 639 1.87 19.97 24.65
CA PHE A 639 1.42 21.35 24.88
C PHE A 639 2.59 22.33 24.86
N LYS A 640 2.43 23.42 24.10
CA LYS A 640 3.40 24.52 23.96
C LYS A 640 2.67 25.86 23.99
N THR A 641 3.37 26.90 24.43
CA THR A 641 2.85 28.27 24.43
C THR A 641 2.53 28.75 23.01
N ASP A 642 1.54 29.63 22.92
CA ASP A 642 0.94 30.20 21.71
C ASP A 642 0.30 29.22 20.70
N GLN A 643 0.27 27.91 20.96
CA GLN A 643 -0.57 26.97 20.21
C GLN A 643 -2.06 27.28 20.36
N ILE A 644 -2.84 27.02 19.30
CA ILE A 644 -4.31 27.00 19.34
C ILE A 644 -4.77 25.54 19.48
N TRP A 645 -5.69 25.27 20.41
CA TRP A 645 -6.25 23.94 20.63
C TRP A 645 -7.78 23.96 20.60
N ALA A 646 -8.37 22.84 20.18
CA ALA A 646 -9.78 22.53 20.34
C ALA A 646 -10.06 22.02 21.76
N VAL A 647 -11.14 22.50 22.36
CA VAL A 647 -11.52 22.27 23.75
C VAL A 647 -12.96 21.76 23.81
N TYR A 648 -13.19 20.67 24.55
CA TYR A 648 -14.52 20.13 24.82
C TYR A 648 -15.28 21.06 25.78
N SER A 649 -16.58 21.28 25.54
CA SER A 649 -17.37 22.17 26.38
C SER A 649 -18.80 21.65 26.57
N ASP A 650 -19.32 21.74 27.80
CA ASP A 650 -20.61 21.15 28.16
C ASP A 650 -21.78 21.78 27.40
N CYS A 651 -21.73 23.09 27.12
CA CYS A 651 -22.74 23.78 26.31
C CYS A 651 -22.71 23.42 24.82
N ASP A 652 -21.64 22.78 24.35
CA ASP A 652 -21.48 22.26 22.99
C ASP A 652 -21.80 20.76 22.92
N LYS A 653 -22.60 20.25 23.86
CA LYS A 653 -22.95 18.82 23.99
C LYS A 653 -21.70 17.92 24.08
N GLY A 654 -20.66 18.41 24.75
CA GLY A 654 -19.38 17.69 24.88
C GLY A 654 -18.52 17.67 23.62
N MET A 655 -18.89 18.38 22.55
CA MET A 655 -18.13 18.41 21.29
C MET A 655 -16.96 19.42 21.32
N PRO A 656 -15.87 19.21 20.57
CA PRO A 656 -14.67 20.05 20.58
C PRO A 656 -14.81 21.30 19.68
N ARG A 657 -15.86 22.11 19.89
CA ARG A 657 -16.25 23.23 19.03
C ARG A 657 -15.59 24.56 19.39
N LYS A 658 -15.03 24.68 20.60
CA LYS A 658 -14.36 25.90 21.08
C LYS A 658 -12.86 25.84 20.87
N TYR A 659 -12.26 27.01 20.63
CA TYR A 659 -10.83 27.18 20.49
C TYR A 659 -10.23 28.06 21.58
N GLY A 660 -8.98 27.79 21.95
CA GLY A 660 -8.24 28.60 22.92
C GLY A 660 -6.74 28.60 22.63
N GLN A 661 -6.08 29.72 22.90
CA GLN A 661 -4.62 29.85 22.79
C GLN A 661 -3.95 29.60 24.13
N ILE A 662 -3.00 28.67 24.20
CA ILE A 662 -2.19 28.44 25.40
C ILE A 662 -1.28 29.65 25.64
N LYS A 663 -1.45 30.36 26.76
CA LYS A 663 -0.67 31.54 27.14
C LYS A 663 0.38 31.29 28.22
N ARG A 664 0.18 30.27 29.06
CA ARG A 664 1.20 29.81 30.01
C ARG A 664 0.98 28.34 30.35
N ILE A 665 2.07 27.66 30.67
CA ILE A 665 2.07 26.29 31.18
C ILE A 665 2.76 26.33 32.54
N ASP A 666 2.00 26.08 33.60
CA ASP A 666 2.55 25.93 34.95
C ASP A 666 2.80 24.42 35.16
N THR A 667 4.01 24.02 35.51
CA THR A 667 4.41 22.60 35.60
C THR A 667 4.52 22.07 37.03
N SER A 668 4.40 22.94 38.04
CA SER A 668 4.51 22.60 39.46
C SER A 668 3.70 23.62 40.30
N PRO A 669 3.01 23.20 41.38
CA PRO A 669 2.91 21.83 41.90
C PRO A 669 1.98 20.92 41.09
N GLU A 670 1.15 21.48 40.21
CA GLU A 670 0.20 20.74 39.36
C GLU A 670 0.30 21.27 37.92
N PHE A 671 0.24 20.37 36.93
CA PHE A 671 0.32 20.77 35.52
C PHE A 671 -0.96 21.50 35.08
N LYS A 672 -0.85 22.81 34.79
CA LYS A 672 -1.99 23.70 34.51
C LYS A 672 -1.76 24.53 33.26
N LEU A 673 -2.73 24.47 32.34
CA LEU A 673 -2.71 25.22 31.09
C LEU A 673 -3.56 26.49 31.23
N HIS A 674 -2.92 27.65 31.11
CA HIS A 674 -3.59 28.95 31.09
C HIS A 674 -3.95 29.28 29.64
N VAL A 675 -5.24 29.27 29.33
CA VAL A 675 -5.77 29.40 27.98
C VAL A 675 -6.56 30.70 27.84
N ALA A 676 -6.29 31.46 26.78
CA ALA A 676 -7.12 32.59 26.37
C ALA A 676 -8.10 32.13 25.28
N PRO A 677 -9.43 32.15 25.52
CA PRO A 677 -10.42 31.71 24.54
C PRO A 677 -10.39 32.50 23.22
N LEU A 678 -10.81 31.86 22.14
CA LEU A 678 -11.05 32.48 20.84
C LEU A 678 -12.55 32.67 20.63
N GLU A 679 -12.95 33.88 20.23
CA GLU A 679 -14.33 34.26 19.93
C GLU A 679 -14.50 34.54 18.44
N LEU A 680 -15.64 34.17 17.85
CA LEU A 680 -15.88 34.30 16.41
C LEU A 680 -15.98 35.77 15.99
N TYR A 681 -15.18 36.18 15.01
CA TYR A 681 -15.10 37.55 14.52
C TYR A 681 -16.17 37.84 13.47
N ARG A 682 -17.25 38.51 13.91
CA ARG A 682 -18.52 38.71 13.18
C ARG A 682 -19.27 37.38 12.98
N PRO A 683 -19.97 36.87 14.02
CA PRO A 683 -20.85 35.72 13.85
C PRO A 683 -21.93 36.01 12.79
N PRO A 684 -22.29 35.06 11.91
CA PRO A 684 -23.39 35.25 10.97
C PRO A 684 -24.74 35.24 11.69
N ASN A 685 -25.54 36.28 11.50
CA ASN A 685 -26.82 36.52 12.21
C ASN A 685 -27.96 35.50 11.92
N LEU A 686 -27.69 34.40 11.21
CA LEU A 686 -28.68 33.47 10.65
C LEU A 686 -28.36 31.99 10.92
N ILE A 687 -27.44 31.68 11.86
CA ILE A 687 -27.03 30.31 12.14
C ILE A 687 -27.47 29.90 13.55
N THR A 688 -28.21 28.80 13.61
CA THR A 688 -28.78 28.19 14.83
C THR A 688 -27.81 27.23 15.55
N HIS A 689 -26.77 26.75 14.87
CA HIS A 689 -25.79 25.79 15.40
C HIS A 689 -24.43 26.45 15.76
N PRO A 690 -23.63 25.89 16.69
CA PRO A 690 -22.31 26.43 17.01
C PRO A 690 -21.34 26.36 15.82
N VAL A 691 -20.51 27.39 15.66
CA VAL A 691 -19.66 27.60 14.47
C VAL A 691 -18.18 27.41 14.79
N SER A 692 -17.60 26.34 14.23
CA SER A 692 -16.18 25.97 14.41
C SER A 692 -15.28 26.34 13.22
N CYS A 693 -15.81 26.96 12.17
CA CYS A 693 -15.02 27.41 11.03
C CYS A 693 -15.15 28.92 10.82
N GLY A 694 -14.08 29.56 10.35
CA GLY A 694 -14.07 30.99 10.05
C GLY A 694 -12.94 31.76 10.73
N ARG A 695 -13.22 33.04 10.97
CA ARG A 695 -12.29 34.02 11.55
C ARG A 695 -12.56 34.17 13.03
N PHE A 696 -11.53 34.05 13.84
CA PHE A 696 -11.59 34.16 15.29
C PHE A 696 -10.70 35.30 15.78
N LYS A 697 -11.10 35.93 16.89
CA LYS A 697 -10.32 36.93 17.63
C LYS A 697 -10.01 36.36 19.01
N LEU A 698 -8.79 36.57 19.50
CA LEU A 698 -8.44 36.23 20.88
C LEU A 698 -9.24 37.11 21.86
N LYS A 699 -9.86 36.50 22.87
CA LYS A 699 -10.57 37.20 23.93
C LYS A 699 -9.58 37.98 24.79
N THR A 700 -9.85 39.27 24.99
CA THR A 700 -9.04 40.15 25.85
C THR A 700 -9.54 40.03 27.30
N GLY A 701 -8.77 39.35 28.16
CA GLY A 701 -9.12 39.15 29.56
C GLY A 701 -8.08 38.30 30.30
N LYS A 702 -8.44 37.83 31.50
CA LYS A 702 -7.66 36.84 32.25
C LYS A 702 -7.79 35.48 31.54
N ALA A 703 -6.68 34.73 31.45
CA ALA A 703 -6.70 33.37 30.93
C ALA A 703 -7.46 32.42 31.89
N GLU A 704 -8.21 31.49 31.30
CA GLU A 704 -8.90 30.40 31.98
C GLU A 704 -7.91 29.27 32.28
N VAL A 705 -8.08 28.54 33.37
CA VAL A 705 -7.19 27.42 33.74
C VAL A 705 -7.88 26.12 33.39
N LEU A 706 -7.34 25.39 32.42
CA LEU A 706 -7.90 24.13 31.93
C LEU A 706 -7.00 22.93 32.27
N ALA A 707 -7.63 21.80 32.56
CA ALA A 707 -6.97 20.51 32.70
C ALA A 707 -6.72 19.89 31.32
N THR A 708 -5.68 19.06 31.18
CA THR A 708 -5.31 18.43 29.89
C THR A 708 -6.41 17.55 29.30
N SER A 709 -7.28 16.98 30.14
CA SER A 709 -8.46 16.22 29.74
C SER A 709 -9.54 17.04 29.01
N SER A 710 -9.54 18.38 29.14
CA SER A 710 -10.45 19.28 28.42
C SER A 710 -10.08 19.47 26.95
N PHE A 711 -8.88 19.07 26.53
CA PHE A 711 -8.34 19.34 25.20
C PHE A 711 -8.60 18.18 24.23
N SER A 712 -9.03 18.49 23.01
CA SER A 712 -9.20 17.49 21.95
C SER A 712 -7.94 17.34 21.10
N HIS A 713 -7.47 18.41 20.46
CA HIS A 713 -6.34 18.39 19.54
C HIS A 713 -5.77 19.78 19.28
N GLU A 714 -4.51 19.86 18.85
CA GLU A 714 -3.91 21.09 18.32
C GLU A 714 -4.58 21.46 17.00
N VAL A 715 -5.14 22.67 16.93
CA VAL A 715 -5.84 23.18 15.75
C VAL A 715 -4.86 23.96 14.91
N LYS A 716 -4.70 23.54 13.65
CA LYS A 716 -3.87 24.24 12.67
C LYS A 716 -4.56 25.54 12.24
N ALA A 717 -4.48 26.57 13.07
CA ALA A 717 -5.02 27.89 12.79
C ALA A 717 -4.01 28.77 12.00
N VAL A 718 -4.49 29.56 11.06
CA VAL A 718 -3.67 30.55 10.32
C VAL A 718 -3.78 31.91 11.00
N LYS A 719 -2.67 32.48 11.47
CA LYS A 719 -2.67 33.81 12.11
C LYS A 719 -2.79 34.91 11.05
N SER A 720 -3.93 35.58 10.95
CA SER A 720 -4.19 36.62 9.93
C SER A 720 -3.94 38.05 10.40
N ASN A 721 -3.87 38.30 11.72
CA ASN A 721 -3.46 39.59 12.27
C ASN A 721 -3.02 39.44 13.75
N VAL A 722 -2.66 40.54 14.41
CA VAL A 722 -2.50 40.61 15.86
C VAL A 722 -3.80 40.11 16.52
N ASN A 723 -3.69 39.05 17.32
CA ASN A 723 -4.80 38.42 18.03
C ASN A 723 -5.98 38.00 17.13
N ARG A 724 -5.71 37.66 15.85
CA ARG A 724 -6.70 37.09 14.92
C ARG A 724 -6.18 35.83 14.24
N PHE A 725 -7.05 34.84 14.14
CA PHE A 725 -6.76 33.50 13.64
C PHE A 725 -7.87 33.04 12.70
N GLU A 726 -7.54 32.20 11.73
CA GLU A 726 -8.50 31.60 10.79
C GLU A 726 -8.41 30.09 10.89
N VAL A 727 -9.55 29.44 11.13
CA VAL A 727 -9.68 27.99 11.23
C VAL A 727 -10.58 27.53 10.10
N TYR A 728 -10.04 26.71 9.22
CA TYR A 728 -10.72 26.17 8.04
C TYR A 728 -10.28 24.71 7.80
N PRO A 729 -11.17 23.84 7.31
CA PRO A 729 -10.83 22.44 7.03
C PRO A 729 -9.74 22.30 5.96
N ARG A 730 -8.81 21.37 6.14
CA ARG A 730 -7.68 21.13 5.23
C ARG A 730 -7.71 19.72 4.63
N LYS A 731 -7.10 19.55 3.46
CA LYS A 731 -6.93 18.26 2.79
C LYS A 731 -6.34 17.19 3.73
N GLY A 732 -6.98 16.04 3.82
CA GLY A 732 -6.62 14.89 4.65
C GLY A 732 -7.14 14.94 6.10
N GLU A 733 -7.89 15.98 6.49
CA GLU A 733 -8.51 16.07 7.82
C GLU A 733 -9.92 15.46 7.83
N ILE A 734 -10.28 14.81 8.94
CA ILE A 734 -11.63 14.30 9.17
C ILE A 734 -12.43 15.31 9.97
N TRP A 735 -13.67 15.56 9.56
CA TRP A 735 -14.55 16.55 10.16
C TRP A 735 -15.99 16.02 10.28
N ALA A 736 -16.71 16.53 11.28
CA ALA A 736 -18.17 16.40 11.37
C ALA A 736 -18.85 17.50 10.53
N LEU A 737 -19.94 17.15 9.83
CA LEU A 737 -20.69 18.01 8.94
C LEU A 737 -22.19 17.99 9.30
N TYR A 738 -22.84 19.15 9.38
CA TYR A 738 -24.30 19.25 9.56
C TYR A 738 -25.05 18.82 8.31
N LYS A 739 -25.90 17.79 8.41
CA LYS A 739 -26.83 17.42 7.33
C LYS A 739 -27.82 18.57 7.06
N ASN A 740 -28.53 18.97 8.11
CA ASN A 740 -29.69 19.85 8.07
C ASN A 740 -29.35 21.33 8.35
N TRP A 741 -28.17 21.77 7.91
CA TRP A 741 -27.56 23.09 8.21
C TRP A 741 -28.43 24.34 7.91
N ASN A 742 -29.48 24.18 7.11
CA ASN A 742 -30.32 25.26 6.58
C ASN A 742 -31.66 25.40 7.34
N ILE A 743 -31.91 24.60 8.38
CA ILE A 743 -33.16 24.63 9.13
C ILE A 743 -33.16 25.79 10.15
N THR A 744 -34.00 26.79 9.89
CA THR A 744 -34.22 27.96 10.75
C THR A 744 -35.17 27.70 11.92
N GLU A 745 -35.74 26.48 12.03
CA GLU A 745 -36.87 26.17 12.91
C GLU A 745 -36.49 25.51 14.24
N CYS A 746 -35.24 25.10 14.45
CA CYS A 746 -34.76 24.46 15.68
C CYS A 746 -34.55 25.47 16.84
N ALA A 747 -35.59 26.23 17.19
CA ALA A 747 -35.58 27.25 18.25
C ALA A 747 -35.83 26.69 19.68
N ASP A 748 -36.26 25.43 19.77
CA ASP A 748 -36.64 24.71 20.99
C ASP A 748 -35.52 23.80 21.54
N GLY A 749 -34.53 23.45 20.71
CA GLY A 749 -33.32 22.72 21.12
C GLY A 749 -33.51 21.23 21.41
N THR A 750 -34.71 20.69 21.17
CA THR A 750 -35.12 19.33 21.54
C THR A 750 -34.63 18.24 20.57
N GLU A 751 -34.17 18.62 19.37
CA GLU A 751 -33.73 17.67 18.34
C GLU A 751 -32.23 17.29 18.46
N GLU A 752 -31.94 16.03 18.12
CA GLU A 752 -30.57 15.49 18.05
C GLU A 752 -29.84 16.09 16.83
N GLU A 753 -28.62 16.60 17.01
CA GLU A 753 -27.85 17.22 15.90
C GLU A 753 -27.35 16.14 14.93
N ASP A 754 -28.08 15.97 13.83
CA ASP A 754 -27.81 14.93 12.84
C ASP A 754 -26.58 15.29 11.98
N LEU A 755 -25.44 14.69 12.33
CA LEU A 755 -24.12 14.92 11.75
C LEU A 755 -23.68 13.77 10.84
N GLU A 756 -22.90 14.10 9.82
CA GLU A 756 -22.14 13.17 8.97
C GLU A 756 -20.64 13.33 9.22
N ILE A 757 -19.87 12.28 8.97
CA ILE A 757 -18.41 12.30 9.11
C ILE A 757 -17.80 12.26 7.72
N VAL A 758 -16.90 13.20 7.44
CA VAL A 758 -16.33 13.40 6.09
C VAL A 758 -14.81 13.53 6.12
N GLU A 759 -14.15 12.99 5.09
CA GLU A 759 -12.75 13.28 4.76
C GLU A 759 -12.70 14.52 3.85
N VAL A 760 -11.89 15.52 4.18
CA VAL A 760 -11.64 16.64 3.27
C VAL A 760 -10.65 16.20 2.19
N VAL A 761 -11.12 16.00 0.96
CA VAL A 761 -10.28 15.50 -0.15
C VAL A 761 -9.54 16.63 -0.87
N GLU A 762 -10.16 17.81 -0.99
CA GLU A 762 -9.54 18.97 -1.64
C GLU A 762 -10.13 20.31 -1.18
N THR A 763 -9.29 21.34 -1.13
CA THR A 763 -9.67 22.72 -0.81
C THR A 763 -9.40 23.61 -2.03
N LYS A 764 -10.43 23.97 -2.78
CA LYS A 764 -10.34 24.78 -4.01
C LYS A 764 -10.39 26.27 -3.68
N GLU A 765 -10.37 27.15 -4.69
CA GLU A 765 -10.49 28.60 -4.44
C GLU A 765 -11.88 28.97 -3.88
N GLN A 766 -12.96 28.43 -4.46
CA GLN A 766 -14.34 28.81 -4.12
C GLN A 766 -15.10 27.77 -3.27
N SER A 767 -14.63 26.52 -3.19
CA SER A 767 -15.27 25.41 -2.48
C SER A 767 -14.29 24.51 -1.73
N ILE A 768 -14.83 23.56 -0.95
CA ILE A 768 -14.12 22.49 -0.26
C ILE A 768 -14.81 21.17 -0.64
N GLN A 769 -14.09 20.28 -1.30
CA GLN A 769 -14.60 18.97 -1.70
C GLN A 769 -14.28 17.95 -0.60
N ALA A 770 -15.33 17.44 0.02
CA ALA A 770 -15.27 16.40 1.04
C ALA A 770 -15.84 15.07 0.50
N MET A 771 -15.50 13.95 1.15
CA MET A 771 -16.05 12.63 0.86
C MET A 771 -16.71 12.04 2.11
N LEU A 772 -17.92 11.49 1.95
CA LEU A 772 -18.66 10.86 3.04
C LEU A 772 -17.99 9.56 3.51
N LEU A 773 -17.75 9.47 4.81
CA LEU A 773 -17.25 8.27 5.46
C LEU A 773 -18.38 7.55 6.22
N THR A 774 -18.50 6.24 5.99
CA THR A 774 -19.48 5.38 6.67
C THR A 774 -18.80 4.54 7.76
N ALA A 775 -19.47 4.40 8.91
CA ALA A 775 -19.02 3.54 9.99
C ALA A 775 -19.08 2.07 9.55
N LYS A 776 -18.04 1.28 9.86
CA LYS A 776 -18.03 -0.15 9.57
C LYS A 776 -19.08 -0.85 10.43
N VAL A 777 -19.81 -1.82 9.87
CA VAL A 777 -20.95 -2.52 10.51
C VAL A 777 -20.62 -3.05 11.93
N PHE A 778 -19.37 -3.39 12.18
CA PHE A 778 -18.87 -3.97 13.43
C PHE A 778 -18.10 -2.99 14.35
N SER A 779 -17.98 -1.69 14.02
CA SER A 779 -17.27 -0.73 14.89
C SER A 779 -17.79 0.71 14.78
N LYS A 780 -17.99 1.34 15.94
CA LYS A 780 -18.37 2.76 16.06
C LYS A 780 -17.25 3.76 15.77
N VAL A 781 -16.00 3.31 15.73
CA VAL A 781 -14.81 4.19 15.60
C VAL A 781 -14.01 3.94 14.34
N LEU A 782 -14.31 2.88 13.58
CA LEU A 782 -13.71 2.60 12.29
C LEU A 782 -14.64 3.06 11.16
N TYR A 783 -14.13 3.93 10.30
CA TYR A 783 -14.85 4.53 9.19
C TYR A 783 -14.13 4.24 7.86
N GLY A 784 -14.90 4.11 6.77
CA GLY A 784 -14.37 3.90 5.42
C GLY A 784 -15.06 4.79 4.40
N ARG A 785 -14.47 4.93 3.20
CA ARG A 785 -15.06 5.68 2.10
C ARG A 785 -16.27 4.93 1.53
N CYS A 786 -17.40 5.62 1.33
CA CYS A 786 -18.60 5.00 0.78
C CYS A 786 -18.51 4.87 -0.76
N LEU A 787 -18.08 3.69 -1.24
CA LEU A 787 -17.89 3.40 -2.67
C LEU A 787 -19.18 3.04 -3.43
N GLU A 788 -20.28 2.71 -2.74
CA GLU A 788 -21.49 2.16 -3.35
C GLU A 788 -22.37 3.19 -4.10
N SER A 789 -21.97 4.47 -4.17
CA SER A 789 -22.70 5.47 -4.97
C SER A 789 -21.77 6.46 -5.67
N LYS A 790 -22.20 6.90 -6.86
CA LYS A 790 -21.56 8.01 -7.61
C LYS A 790 -21.74 9.39 -6.95
N ALA A 791 -22.30 9.44 -5.73
CA ALA A 791 -22.60 10.65 -4.97
C ALA A 791 -21.79 10.76 -3.66
N GLY A 792 -20.75 9.95 -3.48
CA GLY A 792 -19.92 9.96 -2.26
C GLY A 792 -19.13 11.25 -1.98
N PHE A 793 -19.08 12.19 -2.93
CA PHE A 793 -18.46 13.50 -2.77
C PHE A 793 -19.48 14.61 -2.49
N VAL A 794 -19.17 15.48 -1.54
CA VAL A 794 -19.93 16.71 -1.23
C VAL A 794 -19.02 17.91 -1.48
N ASP A 795 -19.37 18.77 -2.45
CA ASP A 795 -18.67 20.03 -2.69
C ASP A 795 -19.36 21.16 -1.90
N ILE A 796 -18.62 21.78 -0.98
CA ILE A 796 -19.14 22.74 -0.01
C ILE A 796 -18.59 24.13 -0.38
N PRO A 797 -19.41 25.06 -0.90
CA PRO A 797 -18.95 26.43 -1.18
C PRO A 797 -18.36 27.10 0.07
N LYS A 798 -17.30 27.91 -0.06
CA LYS A 798 -16.67 28.56 1.11
C LYS A 798 -17.58 29.52 1.88
N LYS A 799 -18.63 30.04 1.24
CA LYS A 799 -19.74 30.77 1.89
C LYS A 799 -20.55 29.91 2.89
N GLU A 800 -20.51 28.59 2.73
CA GLU A 800 -21.22 27.57 3.53
C GLU A 800 -20.28 26.78 4.45
N VAL A 801 -19.05 27.26 4.68
CA VAL A 801 -18.06 26.56 5.51
C VAL A 801 -18.48 26.37 6.98
N ASN A 802 -19.52 27.09 7.43
CA ASN A 802 -20.13 26.88 8.75
C ASN A 802 -20.93 25.56 8.86
N ARG A 803 -21.09 24.81 7.75
CA ARG A 803 -21.63 23.43 7.76
C ARG A 803 -20.71 22.45 8.50
N PHE A 804 -19.42 22.76 8.62
CA PHE A 804 -18.44 21.96 9.36
C PHE A 804 -18.58 22.19 10.87
N SER A 805 -19.06 21.18 11.60
CA SER A 805 -19.36 21.25 13.03
C SER A 805 -18.12 21.23 13.90
N HIS A 806 -17.13 20.38 13.62
CA HIS A 806 -15.83 20.31 14.30
C HIS A 806 -14.87 19.34 13.59
N GLN A 807 -13.58 19.45 13.87
CA GLN A 807 -12.56 18.50 13.43
C GLN A 807 -12.53 17.29 14.36
N ILE A 808 -12.42 16.09 13.79
CA ILE A 808 -12.33 14.82 14.52
C ILE A 808 -10.88 14.31 14.42
N PRO A 809 -10.17 14.09 15.55
CA PRO A 809 -8.86 13.44 15.52
C PRO A 809 -8.96 12.02 14.94
N ALA A 810 -8.12 11.71 13.96
CA ALA A 810 -8.21 10.49 13.18
C ALA A 810 -6.82 9.91 12.86
N VAL A 811 -6.74 8.58 12.77
CA VAL A 811 -5.55 7.84 12.31
C VAL A 811 -5.94 6.93 11.15
N ARG A 812 -5.31 7.13 9.99
CA ARG A 812 -5.50 6.27 8.83
C ARG A 812 -4.84 4.91 9.07
N ARG A 813 -5.60 3.83 8.83
CA ARG A 813 -5.18 2.43 8.90
C ARG A 813 -5.20 1.84 7.49
N GLU A 814 -4.03 1.44 7.02
CA GLU A 814 -3.84 0.71 5.76
C GLU A 814 -3.68 -0.78 6.10
N ARG A 815 -4.26 -1.69 5.30
CA ARG A 815 -4.12 -3.13 5.49
C ARG A 815 -3.84 -3.82 4.16
N SER A 816 -2.89 -4.76 4.18
CA SER A 816 -2.53 -5.61 3.04
C SER A 816 -3.77 -6.20 2.35
N ALA A 817 -3.91 -5.94 1.05
CA ALA A 817 -5.15 -6.13 0.31
C ALA A 817 -5.68 -7.58 0.37
N THR A 818 -6.91 -7.74 0.86
CA THR A 818 -7.70 -8.96 0.68
C THR A 818 -8.51 -8.89 -0.62
N ARG A 819 -9.10 -10.02 -1.02
CA ARG A 819 -9.76 -10.27 -2.33
C ARG A 819 -11.04 -9.45 -2.62
N THR A 820 -11.24 -8.33 -1.94
CA THR A 820 -12.46 -7.50 -1.89
C THR A 820 -12.20 -5.98 -1.93
N GLY A 821 -11.00 -5.53 -2.30
CA GLY A 821 -10.74 -4.13 -2.73
C GLY A 821 -10.58 -3.04 -1.65
N ASP A 822 -11.28 -3.12 -0.52
CA ASP A 822 -11.35 -2.02 0.45
C ASP A 822 -10.08 -1.86 1.34
N CYS A 823 -9.13 -1.03 0.89
CA CYS A 823 -7.78 -0.95 1.49
C CYS A 823 -7.55 0.15 2.55
N GLU A 824 -8.33 1.25 2.54
CA GLU A 824 -8.12 2.40 3.44
C GLU A 824 -9.29 2.61 4.43
N TRP A 825 -8.96 2.81 5.71
CA TRP A 825 -9.93 3.06 6.79
C TRP A 825 -9.37 4.10 7.77
N TRP A 826 -10.24 4.79 8.50
CA TRP A 826 -9.87 5.74 9.56
C TRP A 826 -10.38 5.22 10.89
N GLU A 827 -9.50 5.20 11.88
CA GLU A 827 -9.86 5.08 13.28
C GLU A 827 -10.01 6.50 13.85
N LEU A 828 -11.13 6.77 14.52
CA LEU A 828 -11.49 8.09 15.04
C LEU A 828 -11.46 8.13 16.56
N ASP A 829 -11.11 9.28 17.12
CA ASP A 829 -11.19 9.55 18.55
C ASP A 829 -12.65 9.51 19.04
N SER A 830 -12.99 8.53 19.87
CA SER A 830 -14.35 8.34 20.38
C SER A 830 -14.87 9.56 21.15
N LYS A 831 -13.99 10.33 21.83
CA LYS A 831 -14.38 11.58 22.53
C LYS A 831 -14.89 12.67 21.58
N ALA A 832 -14.60 12.60 20.28
CA ALA A 832 -15.12 13.52 19.26
C ALA A 832 -16.21 12.86 18.36
N VAL A 833 -16.74 11.70 18.77
CA VAL A 833 -17.74 10.91 17.98
C VAL A 833 -18.92 10.42 18.84
N LEU A 834 -18.88 10.62 20.16
CA LEU A 834 -19.98 10.27 21.06
C LEU A 834 -21.25 11.09 20.77
N ASP A 835 -22.39 10.57 21.22
CA ASP A 835 -23.76 11.07 21.02
C ASP A 835 -24.32 11.16 19.58
N LEU A 836 -23.58 10.75 18.55
CA LEU A 836 -24.08 10.76 17.15
C LEU A 836 -25.27 9.83 16.82
N ASN A 837 -25.70 8.93 17.73
CA ASN A 837 -26.99 8.23 17.59
C ASN A 837 -27.41 7.43 18.87
N PRO A 838 -28.30 7.95 19.73
CA PRO A 838 -28.87 7.18 20.85
C PRO A 838 -29.84 6.07 20.39
N LYS A 839 -30.57 6.31 19.29
CA LYS A 839 -31.72 5.49 18.87
C LYS A 839 -31.37 4.05 18.44
N ARG A 840 -30.14 3.77 18.02
CA ARG A 840 -29.68 2.39 17.69
C ARG A 840 -29.44 1.49 18.92
N HIS A 841 -29.49 2.01 20.15
CA HIS A 841 -29.19 1.21 21.36
C HIS A 841 -30.35 0.41 21.97
N LYS A 842 -31.55 0.44 21.38
CA LYS A 842 -32.71 -0.37 21.82
C LYS A 842 -33.01 -1.56 20.89
N SER A 843 -32.04 -2.44 20.61
CA SER A 843 -32.28 -3.69 19.83
C SER A 843 -31.26 -4.84 20.02
N ILE A 844 -30.61 -4.99 21.17
CA ILE A 844 -30.06 -6.30 21.61
C ILE A 844 -30.41 -6.55 23.09
N ALA A 845 -31.71 -6.72 23.34
CA ALA A 845 -32.23 -7.33 24.57
C ALA A 845 -32.91 -8.65 24.18
N ILE A 846 -32.11 -9.68 23.91
CA ILE A 846 -32.63 -11.03 23.63
C ILE A 846 -33.24 -11.57 24.93
N GLY A 847 -34.55 -11.86 24.90
CA GLY A 847 -35.31 -12.21 26.09
C GLY A 847 -34.86 -13.52 26.74
N LYS A 848 -34.82 -13.53 28.08
CA LYS A 848 -34.77 -14.73 28.92
C LYS A 848 -35.73 -14.63 30.11
N MET A 849 -37.02 -14.58 29.79
CA MET A 849 -38.17 -14.94 30.63
C MET A 849 -39.25 -15.43 29.65
N SER A 850 -40.03 -16.48 29.89
CA SER A 850 -40.16 -17.43 31.01
C SER A 850 -39.58 -18.82 30.62
N GLU A 851 -39.59 -19.92 31.38
CA GLU A 851 -40.58 -20.48 32.33
C GLU A 851 -39.97 -21.00 33.65
N ALA A 852 -40.83 -21.09 34.68
CA ALA A 852 -40.61 -21.63 36.03
C ALA A 852 -39.48 -20.98 36.85
#